data_AF-A0A8R1I982-F1
#
_entry.id   AF-A0A8R1I982-F1
#
_cell.length_a   1.000
_cell.length_b   1.000
_cell.length_c   1.000
_cell.angle_alpha   90.00
_cell.angle_beta   90.00
_cell.angle_gamma   90.00
#
_symmetry.space_group_name_H-M   'P 1'
#
loop_
_entity.id
_entity.type
_entity.pdbx_description
1 polymer ?
#
loop_
_entity_poly.entity_id
_entity_poly.type
_entity_poly.pdbx_seq_one_letter_code
_entity_poly.pdbx_strand_id
1 'polypeptide(L)'
;MKKTDVSNSANCKKSKLVTSSLFVLIVGIVLLHDFSSLNPGISGSKTQDKREIEFKNFEDAEVITAVLARVMNSIALQRDLHNGTVTAKKLLSESLGLQNYSLLDHINPTKVSSVIKDIMLLDSSMIRPMNMINEITELLDDKLWPNFHNLDWPEHLTSIILTPFDAKGFLYIYNKINEINSTLTSIVETVKKGNFDAGKTYEHVKYLPIHFISVIDAIQKISEIKKLVKSFEAVNLFFSNLERYQLIMNNLNERVASLQPSAKIIESWLNSGEHKRIEEQLMIINGLTNTTAKIVDDEALIGFPKGSTDMKTLPKVLKSRWLRDLLNDGKSLEKLEDLLKPIVHFWKDIARAERVWTKPSRSECSNVIHQSLKNFDKIDAFNSTSNSSALANVSAVLGKHVADFKIPFMDEFKQLLNFSQSVKRLSFKLKAIEILKIEDIEARLIFFTQKYEKSTNDEEKRGMLKDEFSNGHYKDLYLLQDIGEEDISRINTFVTKQKEFTNTMTDALITNIQAKMKLPQQIESEIKVVRNYVEFIKTLYMLTRKDQETIKELPDLLLVVKSIMDDGEMMSKSLKSQIEGTNGVQRLTKLSSARDTTLQLLFIHQSLILYQRPDLHQIVQNFLRNFMALSEKIASLPHLERKFIGSQLFDFSSINITMSIFLSKVKSLPQILTVKEKSLELFAQRLSVLDKVEIPFPEIDSMIAILDRVKLTSIGDVDYDQMISDLYDQFNYAESGNFRAFVFKAADPRTKLDDFMMRCGETLRSNVEKRADNLFL
;
A
#
# COMPACT_ATOMS: atom_id res chain seq x y z
N MET A 1 23.63 15.53 64.58
CA MET A 1 22.91 15.58 63.29
C MET A 1 22.32 14.20 63.01
N LYS A 2 21.16 13.91 63.62
CA LYS A 2 19.85 13.58 62.99
C LYS A 2 19.87 12.41 61.99
N LYS A 3 19.66 11.21 62.54
CA LYS A 3 18.85 10.12 61.97
C LYS A 3 17.36 10.44 62.13
N THR A 4 16.54 10.02 61.17
CA THR A 4 15.13 9.55 61.27
C THR A 4 14.75 9.17 59.83
N ASP A 5 14.67 7.89 59.49
CA ASP A 5 13.58 6.93 59.75
C ASP A 5 12.64 6.82 58.55
N VAL A 6 12.54 5.59 58.08
CA VAL A 6 11.60 5.08 57.09
C VAL A 6 10.23 4.96 57.76
N SER A 7 9.20 5.61 57.19
CA SER A 7 7.82 5.16 57.39
C SER A 7 6.99 5.34 56.13
N ASN A 8 6.62 4.21 55.56
CA ASN A 8 5.48 4.03 54.66
C ASN A 8 4.23 4.73 55.18
N SER A 9 3.66 5.68 54.43
CA SER A 9 2.21 5.84 54.29
C SER A 9 1.87 6.87 53.20
N ALA A 10 1.97 6.48 51.93
CA ALA A 10 1.18 7.15 50.90
C ALA A 10 -0.24 6.58 50.94
N ASN A 11 -0.97 6.96 51.98
CA ASN A 11 -2.40 6.70 52.14
C ASN A 11 -3.13 7.60 51.13
N CYS A 12 -3.13 7.20 49.86
CA CYS A 12 -3.89 7.87 48.82
C CYS A 12 -5.37 7.64 49.12
N LYS A 13 -6.00 8.57 49.86
CA LYS A 13 -7.43 8.58 50.09
C LYS A 13 -8.13 8.56 48.72
N LYS A 14 -8.68 7.40 48.37
CA LYS A 14 -9.61 7.19 47.24
C LYS A 14 -10.91 7.95 47.53
N SER A 15 -10.98 9.24 47.20
CA SER A 15 -12.26 9.93 47.07
C SER A 15 -12.79 9.72 45.64
N LYS A 16 -14.02 9.21 45.52
CA LYS A 16 -14.60 8.73 44.26
C LYS A 16 -15.09 9.89 43.37
N LEU A 17 -15.00 9.73 42.06
CA LEU A 17 -15.34 10.76 41.08
C LEU A 17 -16.85 11.06 41.08
N VAL A 18 -17.73 10.04 41.15
CA VAL A 18 -19.18 10.31 41.23
C VAL A 18 -19.59 10.92 42.55
N THR A 19 -18.87 10.75 43.67
CA THR A 19 -19.16 11.58 44.86
C THR A 19 -18.91 13.06 44.61
N SER A 20 -17.90 13.42 43.80
CA SER A 20 -17.63 14.80 43.41
C SER A 20 -18.65 15.30 42.37
N SER A 21 -19.03 14.45 41.41
CA SER A 21 -20.09 14.69 40.41
C SER A 21 -21.48 14.80 41.02
N LEU A 22 -21.80 13.99 42.03
CA LEU A 22 -23.03 14.05 42.82
C LEU A 22 -23.10 15.39 43.54
N PHE A 23 -22.00 15.88 44.10
CA PHE A 23 -21.93 17.21 44.71
C PHE A 23 -22.11 18.34 43.67
N VAL A 24 -21.47 18.28 42.49
CA VAL A 24 -21.66 19.29 41.43
C VAL A 24 -23.08 19.27 40.86
N LEU A 25 -23.65 18.08 40.66
CA LEU A 25 -25.03 17.91 40.18
C LEU A 25 -26.04 18.36 41.25
N ILE A 26 -25.81 18.06 42.54
CA ILE A 26 -26.60 18.56 43.68
C ILE A 26 -26.50 20.08 43.82
N VAL A 27 -25.32 20.67 43.66
CA VAL A 27 -25.15 22.13 43.64
C VAL A 27 -25.86 22.74 42.43
N GLY A 28 -25.79 22.10 41.26
CA GLY A 28 -26.58 22.48 40.08
C GLY A 28 -28.09 22.37 40.30
N ILE A 29 -28.54 21.34 41.03
CA ILE A 29 -29.95 21.13 41.45
C ILE A 29 -30.38 22.24 42.41
N VAL A 30 -29.58 22.60 43.42
CA VAL A 30 -29.88 23.68 44.37
C VAL A 30 -29.93 25.04 43.66
N LEU A 31 -29.05 25.28 42.69
CA LEU A 31 -29.05 26.50 41.87
C LEU A 31 -30.20 26.54 40.85
N LEU A 32 -30.65 25.40 40.33
CA LEU A 32 -31.87 25.28 39.51
C LEU A 32 -33.14 25.40 40.37
N HIS A 33 -33.09 24.99 41.63
CA HIS A 33 -34.18 25.14 42.60
C HIS A 33 -34.36 26.61 43.04
N ASP A 34 -33.30 27.44 43.00
CA ASP A 34 -33.40 28.90 43.17
C ASP A 34 -34.18 29.60 42.01
N PHE A 35 -34.42 28.92 40.87
CA PHE A 35 -35.33 29.43 39.83
C PHE A 35 -36.81 29.18 40.15
N SER A 36 -37.13 28.30 41.12
CA SER A 36 -38.51 27.88 41.42
C SER A 36 -39.20 28.70 42.51
N SER A 37 -38.51 29.63 43.19
CA SER A 37 -39.09 30.48 44.25
C SER A 37 -39.55 31.86 43.74
N LEU A 38 -40.50 31.90 42.79
CA LEU A 38 -41.33 33.08 42.53
C LEU A 38 -42.78 32.61 42.23
N ASN A 39 -43.72 33.12 43.02
CA ASN A 39 -45.12 32.68 43.25
C ASN A 39 -46.06 32.61 42.00
N PRO A 40 -47.29 32.03 42.14
CA PRO A 40 -47.94 31.21 41.11
C PRO A 40 -49.03 31.90 40.29
N GLY A 41 -49.35 31.34 39.12
CA GLY A 41 -50.46 31.76 38.27
C GLY A 41 -50.93 30.68 37.29
N ILE A 42 -51.93 29.91 37.74
CA ILE A 42 -53.14 29.37 37.06
C ILE A 42 -53.07 28.83 35.59
N SER A 43 -53.42 27.54 35.52
CA SER A 43 -54.21 26.75 34.54
C SER A 43 -53.81 26.57 33.07
N GLY A 44 -53.69 25.28 32.72
CA GLY A 44 -54.61 24.65 31.76
C GLY A 44 -54.10 24.45 30.33
N SER A 45 -53.74 23.21 29.99
CA SER A 45 -54.28 22.52 28.81
C SER A 45 -53.72 21.10 28.70
N LYS A 46 -54.64 20.15 28.55
CA LYS A 46 -54.39 18.78 28.13
C LYS A 46 -54.32 18.76 26.61
N THR A 47 -53.30 18.15 26.02
CA THR A 47 -53.47 17.31 24.82
C THR A 47 -52.30 16.35 24.65
N GLN A 48 -52.65 15.18 24.14
CA GLN A 48 -51.92 13.91 24.09
C GLN A 48 -50.53 13.98 23.45
N ASP A 49 -49.56 13.38 24.14
CA ASP A 49 -48.24 13.06 23.61
C ASP A 49 -48.07 11.53 23.73
N LYS A 50 -48.27 10.80 22.62
CA LYS A 50 -48.22 9.34 22.57
C LYS A 50 -46.83 8.87 22.14
N ARG A 51 -45.92 8.91 23.10
CA ARG A 51 -45.02 7.81 23.46
C ARG A 51 -44.49 8.13 24.86
N GLU A 52 -45.19 7.59 25.86
CA GLU A 52 -44.71 7.59 27.24
C GLU A 52 -43.41 6.80 27.28
N ILE A 53 -42.28 7.50 27.43
CA ILE A 53 -41.09 6.86 27.99
C ILE A 53 -41.40 6.70 29.47
N GLU A 54 -42.06 5.59 29.83
CA GLU A 54 -42.00 5.11 31.19
C GLU A 54 -40.55 4.70 31.43
N PHE A 55 -39.82 5.48 32.24
CA PHE A 55 -38.48 5.15 32.71
C PHE A 55 -38.48 3.70 33.19
N LYS A 56 -37.75 2.82 32.50
CA LYS A 56 -37.69 1.40 32.88
C LYS A 56 -36.30 0.80 32.68
N ASN A 57 -35.48 1.32 31.76
CA ASN A 57 -34.34 0.55 31.20
C ASN A 57 -33.02 1.34 31.15
N PHE A 58 -31.92 0.60 30.94
CA PHE A 58 -30.55 1.12 30.76
C PHE A 58 -30.44 2.11 29.58
N GLU A 59 -31.18 1.89 28.49
CA GLU A 59 -31.26 2.79 27.33
C GLU A 59 -31.85 4.17 27.68
N ASP A 60 -32.78 4.24 28.64
CA ASP A 60 -33.35 5.51 29.08
C ASP A 60 -32.29 6.38 29.78
N ALA A 61 -31.39 5.76 30.56
CA ALA A 61 -30.30 6.45 31.23
C ALA A 61 -29.31 7.07 30.23
N GLU A 62 -29.03 6.40 29.12
CA GLU A 62 -28.21 6.94 28.02
C GLU A 62 -28.86 8.21 27.44
N VAL A 63 -30.14 8.11 27.05
CA VAL A 63 -30.88 9.22 26.43
C VAL A 63 -30.98 10.42 27.38
N ILE A 64 -31.28 10.19 28.65
CA ILE A 64 -31.37 11.25 29.67
C ILE A 64 -30.01 11.93 29.84
N THR A 65 -28.94 11.14 29.97
CA THR A 65 -27.58 11.69 30.15
C THR A 65 -27.17 12.53 28.95
N ALA A 66 -27.45 12.08 27.72
CA ALA A 66 -27.17 12.82 26.49
C ALA A 66 -27.94 14.15 26.44
N VAL A 67 -29.21 14.15 26.84
CA VAL A 67 -30.05 15.35 26.87
C VAL A 67 -29.56 16.34 27.92
N LEU A 68 -29.24 15.87 29.12
CA LEU A 68 -28.70 16.73 30.18
C LEU A 68 -27.35 17.33 29.77
N ALA A 69 -26.48 16.55 29.11
CA ALA A 69 -25.21 17.05 28.58
C ALA A 69 -25.43 18.20 27.60
N ARG A 70 -26.40 18.08 26.68
CA ARG A 70 -26.76 19.15 25.73
C ARG A 70 -27.24 20.41 26.45
N VAL A 71 -28.15 20.26 27.43
CA VAL A 71 -28.70 21.39 28.19
C VAL A 71 -27.58 22.11 28.98
N MET A 72 -26.74 21.36 29.67
CA MET A 72 -25.61 21.92 30.42
C MET A 72 -24.58 22.58 29.49
N ASN A 73 -24.33 22.02 28.31
CA ASN A 73 -23.42 22.63 27.35
C ASN A 73 -24.02 23.92 26.78
N SER A 74 -25.33 23.98 26.52
CA SER A 74 -26.00 25.21 26.10
C SER A 74 -25.84 26.33 27.12
N ILE A 75 -25.98 26.00 28.41
CA ILE A 75 -25.79 26.94 29.51
C ILE A 75 -24.33 27.42 29.57
N ALA A 76 -23.38 26.48 29.52
CA ALA A 76 -21.94 26.79 29.54
C ALA A 76 -21.56 27.68 28.35
N LEU A 77 -22.02 27.29 27.16
CA LEU A 77 -21.77 28.00 25.91
C LEU A 77 -22.31 29.43 25.95
N GLN A 78 -23.55 29.63 26.42
CA GLN A 78 -24.14 30.94 26.59
C GLN A 78 -23.32 31.85 27.52
N ARG A 79 -22.85 31.30 28.64
CA ARG A 79 -21.99 32.02 29.58
C ARG A 79 -20.64 32.36 28.95
N ASP A 80 -20.02 31.42 28.26
CA ASP A 80 -18.68 31.57 27.70
C ASP A 80 -18.66 32.57 26.54
N LEU A 81 -19.72 32.60 25.72
CA LEU A 81 -19.93 33.61 24.68
C LEU A 81 -20.18 35.01 25.25
N HIS A 82 -20.97 35.11 26.33
CA HIS A 82 -21.19 36.38 27.01
C HIS A 82 -19.89 36.95 27.60
N ASN A 83 -19.13 36.10 28.29
CA ASN A 83 -17.86 36.46 28.90
C ASN A 83 -16.74 36.70 27.88
N GLY A 84 -16.93 36.26 26.62
CA GLY A 84 -15.94 36.36 25.55
C GLY A 84 -14.81 35.34 25.65
N THR A 85 -14.95 34.31 26.49
CA THR A 85 -13.99 33.20 26.57
C THR A 85 -14.10 32.27 25.37
N VAL A 86 -15.28 32.24 24.74
CA VAL A 86 -15.53 31.57 23.46
C VAL A 86 -16.13 32.59 22.48
N THR A 87 -15.79 32.48 21.21
CA THR A 87 -16.33 33.34 20.13
C THR A 87 -17.16 32.52 19.14
N ALA A 88 -18.06 33.16 18.40
CA ALA A 88 -18.79 32.50 17.32
C ALA A 88 -17.81 31.99 16.23
N LYS A 89 -16.71 32.72 16.00
CA LYS A 89 -15.60 32.30 15.14
C LYS A 89 -15.01 30.95 15.59
N LYS A 90 -14.77 30.76 16.89
CA LYS A 90 -14.31 29.49 17.45
C LYS A 90 -15.33 28.37 17.23
N LEU A 91 -16.62 28.62 17.45
CA LEU A 91 -17.68 27.62 17.23
C LEU A 91 -17.78 27.17 15.77
N LEU A 92 -17.70 28.11 14.83
CA LEU A 92 -17.69 27.79 13.41
C LEU A 92 -16.43 27.00 13.03
N SER A 93 -15.27 27.32 13.61
CA SER A 93 -14.04 26.54 13.38
C SER A 93 -14.17 25.10 13.88
N GLU A 94 -14.76 24.87 15.05
CA GLU A 94 -15.02 23.53 15.58
C GLU A 94 -16.01 22.76 14.70
N SER A 95 -17.03 23.43 14.17
CA SER A 95 -18.02 22.85 13.24
C SER A 95 -17.40 22.46 11.89
N LEU A 96 -16.47 23.29 11.41
CA LEU A 96 -15.61 23.01 10.28
C LEU A 96 -14.47 22.03 10.63
N GLY A 97 -14.41 21.56 11.89
CA GLY A 97 -13.34 20.77 12.50
C GLY A 97 -11.93 21.22 12.13
N LEU A 98 -11.70 22.52 12.20
CA LEU A 98 -10.41 23.18 12.05
C LEU A 98 -9.78 23.35 13.44
N GLN A 99 -8.65 22.68 13.68
CA GLN A 99 -7.97 22.79 14.97
C GLN A 99 -7.26 24.13 15.14
N ASN A 100 -6.55 24.54 14.10
CA ASN A 100 -5.82 25.80 14.07
C ASN A 100 -6.35 26.71 12.96
N TYR A 101 -7.48 27.35 13.22
CA TYR A 101 -8.10 28.22 12.23
C TYR A 101 -7.28 29.48 11.91
N SER A 102 -6.24 29.84 12.69
CA SER A 102 -5.35 30.96 12.35
C SER A 102 -4.48 30.66 11.12
N LEU A 103 -4.36 29.38 10.72
CA LEU A 103 -3.72 29.00 9.45
C LEU A 103 -4.50 29.52 8.23
N LEU A 104 -5.81 29.78 8.34
CA LEU A 104 -6.60 30.38 7.26
C LEU A 104 -6.15 31.81 6.90
N ASP A 105 -5.55 32.52 7.86
CA ASP A 105 -5.02 33.86 7.62
C ASP A 105 -3.79 33.83 6.69
N HIS A 106 -3.08 32.70 6.70
CA HIS A 106 -1.90 32.44 5.87
C HIS A 106 -2.26 31.88 4.49
N ILE A 107 -3.53 31.51 4.28
CA ILE A 107 -4.02 31.07 2.97
C ILE A 107 -4.27 32.26 2.06
N ASN A 108 -3.60 32.21 0.91
CA ASN A 108 -3.87 33.05 -0.24
C ASN A 108 -4.42 32.18 -1.39
N PRO A 109 -5.67 32.40 -1.84
CA PRO A 109 -6.31 31.58 -2.89
C PRO A 109 -5.51 31.50 -4.18
N THR A 110 -4.84 32.59 -4.58
CA THR A 110 -3.99 32.61 -5.78
C THR A 110 -2.76 31.72 -5.60
N LYS A 111 -2.15 31.73 -4.39
CA LYS A 111 -1.01 30.85 -4.06
C LYS A 111 -1.45 29.38 -4.01
N VAL A 112 -2.58 29.08 -3.37
CA VAL A 112 -3.12 27.71 -3.32
C VAL A 112 -3.44 27.21 -4.73
N SER A 113 -4.10 28.01 -5.57
CA SER A 113 -4.38 27.63 -6.96
C SER A 113 -3.11 27.37 -7.76
N SER A 114 -2.04 28.17 -7.55
CA SER A 114 -0.73 27.90 -8.15
C SER A 114 -0.17 26.55 -7.71
N VAL A 115 -0.14 26.29 -6.40
CA VAL A 115 0.39 25.04 -5.83
C VAL A 115 -0.39 23.81 -6.30
N ILE A 116 -1.72 23.90 -6.42
CA ILE A 116 -2.54 22.80 -6.96
C ILE A 116 -2.24 22.58 -8.45
N LYS A 117 -2.07 23.65 -9.23
CA LYS A 117 -1.64 23.53 -10.65
C LYS A 117 -0.28 22.88 -10.76
N ASP A 118 0.63 23.20 -9.85
CA ASP A 118 1.94 22.57 -9.77
C ASP A 118 1.75 21.07 -9.51
N ILE A 119 1.10 20.65 -8.43
CA ILE A 119 0.84 19.22 -8.13
C ILE A 119 0.24 18.48 -9.34
N MET A 120 -0.74 19.09 -10.00
CA MET A 120 -1.36 18.54 -11.20
C MET A 120 -0.40 18.43 -12.39
N LEU A 121 0.48 19.40 -12.58
CA LEU A 121 1.49 19.38 -13.63
C LEU A 121 2.48 18.23 -13.40
N LEU A 122 2.94 18.04 -12.16
CA LEU A 122 3.79 16.90 -11.81
C LEU A 122 3.08 15.57 -12.09
N ASP A 123 1.86 15.40 -11.59
CA ASP A 123 1.07 14.18 -11.81
C ASP A 123 0.90 13.88 -13.31
N SER A 124 0.43 14.87 -14.09
CA SER A 124 0.24 14.72 -15.54
C SER A 124 1.53 14.40 -16.30
N SER A 125 2.68 14.94 -15.84
CA SER A 125 3.98 14.65 -16.43
C SER A 125 4.49 13.24 -16.16
N MET A 126 3.99 12.61 -15.09
CA MET A 126 4.37 11.26 -14.65
C MET A 126 3.49 10.17 -15.28
N ILE A 127 2.30 10.49 -15.78
CA ILE A 127 1.38 9.50 -16.39
C ILE A 127 2.06 8.68 -17.50
N ARG A 128 2.73 9.35 -18.44
CA ARG A 128 3.38 8.65 -19.57
C ARG A 128 4.57 7.79 -19.11
N PRO A 129 5.54 8.31 -18.31
CA PRO A 129 6.58 7.48 -17.69
C PRO A 129 6.02 6.28 -16.94
N MET A 130 4.98 6.48 -16.12
CA MET A 130 4.40 5.42 -15.31
C MET A 130 3.74 4.32 -16.15
N ASN A 131 3.04 4.68 -17.23
CA ASN A 131 2.47 3.70 -18.15
C ASN A 131 3.54 2.87 -18.87
N MET A 132 4.73 3.43 -19.08
CA MET A 132 5.85 2.76 -19.75
C MET A 132 6.81 2.08 -18.76
N ILE A 133 6.60 2.23 -17.45
CA ILE A 133 7.60 1.87 -16.44
C ILE A 133 7.84 0.37 -16.36
N ASN A 134 6.78 -0.43 -16.51
CA ASN A 134 6.87 -1.88 -16.51
C ASN A 134 7.64 -2.35 -17.75
N GLU A 135 7.34 -1.81 -18.91
CA GLU A 135 8.02 -2.16 -20.16
C GLU A 135 9.49 -1.73 -20.14
N ILE A 136 9.83 -0.58 -19.51
CA ILE A 136 11.24 -0.18 -19.29
C ILE A 136 11.91 -1.14 -18.30
N THR A 137 11.22 -1.50 -17.20
CA THR A 137 11.74 -2.45 -16.21
C THR A 137 12.03 -3.81 -16.83
N GLU A 138 11.15 -4.31 -17.69
CA GLU A 138 11.33 -5.56 -18.43
C GLU A 138 12.56 -5.51 -19.35
N LEU A 139 12.77 -4.39 -20.06
CA LEU A 139 13.95 -4.22 -20.92
C LEU A 139 15.25 -4.11 -20.11
N LEU A 140 15.16 -3.61 -18.88
CA LEU A 140 16.28 -3.46 -17.95
C LEU A 140 16.50 -4.72 -17.10
N ASP A 141 15.68 -5.77 -17.23
CA ASP A 141 15.75 -6.98 -16.40
C ASP A 141 17.14 -7.63 -16.48
N ASP A 142 17.70 -7.89 -15.30
CA ASP A 142 18.95 -8.60 -15.06
C ASP A 142 18.95 -10.04 -15.60
N LYS A 143 17.84 -10.57 -16.13
CA LYS A 143 17.85 -11.83 -16.89
C LYS A 143 18.17 -11.67 -18.36
N LEU A 144 17.89 -10.50 -18.93
CA LEU A 144 18.15 -10.21 -20.34
C LEU A 144 19.57 -9.66 -20.53
N TRP A 145 20.03 -8.84 -19.60
CA TRP A 145 21.29 -8.10 -19.69
C TRP A 145 22.59 -8.96 -19.60
N PRO A 146 22.70 -9.99 -18.72
CA PRO A 146 23.89 -10.83 -18.60
C PRO A 146 24.24 -11.63 -19.86
N ASN A 147 23.25 -11.94 -20.69
CA ASN A 147 23.48 -12.62 -21.96
C ASN A 147 24.30 -11.75 -22.94
N PHE A 148 24.40 -10.44 -22.69
CA PHE A 148 25.16 -9.50 -23.51
C PHE A 148 26.53 -9.12 -22.92
N HIS A 149 26.74 -9.32 -21.61
CA HIS A 149 28.04 -9.08 -20.97
C HIS A 149 29.13 -10.07 -21.44
N ASN A 150 28.71 -11.26 -21.87
CA ASN A 150 29.56 -12.33 -22.41
C ASN A 150 29.17 -12.66 -23.86
N LEU A 151 29.03 -11.63 -24.71
CA LEU A 151 29.13 -11.86 -26.15
C LEU A 151 30.59 -12.25 -26.42
N ASP A 152 30.88 -13.54 -26.29
CA ASP A 152 32.20 -14.09 -26.61
C ASP A 152 32.30 -14.29 -28.12
N TRP A 153 33.48 -13.99 -28.68
CA TRP A 153 33.76 -14.31 -30.06
C TRP A 153 33.71 -15.82 -30.21
N PRO A 154 32.84 -16.38 -31.06
CA PRO A 154 32.78 -17.83 -31.18
C PRO A 154 34.11 -18.32 -31.74
N GLU A 155 34.85 -19.15 -30.98
CA GLU A 155 36.08 -19.79 -31.49
C GLU A 155 35.81 -20.51 -32.82
N HIS A 156 34.59 -21.02 -32.94
CA HIS A 156 34.01 -21.64 -34.12
C HIS A 156 33.84 -20.70 -35.34
N LEU A 157 33.66 -19.39 -35.15
CA LEU A 157 33.56 -18.43 -36.24
C LEU A 157 34.89 -18.34 -37.00
N THR A 158 35.98 -18.28 -36.25
CA THR A 158 37.34 -18.34 -36.81
C THR A 158 37.55 -19.64 -37.60
N SER A 159 37.01 -20.77 -37.13
CA SER A 159 37.07 -22.04 -37.88
C SER A 159 36.29 -21.99 -39.20
N ILE A 160 35.12 -21.35 -39.25
CA ILE A 160 34.29 -21.22 -40.46
C ILE A 160 34.95 -20.28 -41.48
N ILE A 161 35.61 -19.23 -41.01
CA ILE A 161 36.31 -18.24 -41.85
C ILE A 161 37.62 -18.83 -42.39
N LEU A 162 38.44 -19.46 -41.54
CA LEU A 162 39.79 -19.90 -41.91
C LEU A 162 39.84 -21.29 -42.56
N THR A 163 38.78 -22.09 -42.43
CA THR A 163 38.75 -23.48 -42.93
C THR A 163 37.73 -23.61 -44.05
N PRO A 164 38.16 -23.58 -45.33
CA PRO A 164 37.27 -23.82 -46.45
C PRO A 164 36.67 -25.22 -46.37
N PHE A 165 35.38 -25.37 -46.68
CA PHE A 165 34.79 -26.69 -46.80
C PHE A 165 35.44 -27.48 -47.94
N ASP A 166 35.92 -28.70 -47.65
CA ASP A 166 36.52 -29.60 -48.64
C ASP A 166 35.45 -30.19 -49.57
N ALA A 167 35.03 -29.42 -50.57
CA ALA A 167 34.04 -29.84 -51.57
C ALA A 167 34.47 -31.10 -52.32
N LYS A 168 35.78 -31.27 -52.54
CA LYS A 168 36.34 -32.46 -53.22
C LYS A 168 36.27 -33.68 -52.33
N GLY A 169 36.61 -33.53 -51.06
CA GLY A 169 36.41 -34.56 -50.04
C GLY A 169 34.95 -34.94 -49.89
N PHE A 170 34.04 -33.97 -49.93
CA PHE A 170 32.60 -34.25 -49.96
C PHE A 170 32.21 -35.07 -51.19
N LEU A 171 32.64 -34.66 -52.39
CA LEU A 171 32.32 -35.40 -53.62
C LEU A 171 32.86 -36.83 -53.58
N TYR A 172 34.03 -37.03 -52.97
CA TYR A 172 34.60 -38.35 -52.72
C TYR A 172 33.70 -39.19 -51.80
N ILE A 173 33.28 -38.64 -50.64
CA ILE A 173 32.38 -39.31 -49.70
C ILE A 173 31.04 -39.64 -50.38
N TYR A 174 30.48 -38.69 -51.12
CA TYR A 174 29.26 -38.85 -51.88
C TYR A 174 29.36 -40.01 -52.87
N ASN A 175 30.42 -40.05 -53.68
CA ASN A 175 30.62 -41.11 -54.67
C ASN A 175 30.70 -42.48 -53.99
N LYS A 176 31.37 -42.58 -52.82
CA LYS A 176 31.46 -43.83 -52.06
C LYS A 176 30.13 -44.27 -51.46
N ILE A 177 29.34 -43.34 -50.95
CA ILE A 177 27.98 -43.64 -50.49
C ILE A 177 27.10 -44.08 -51.67
N ASN A 178 27.22 -43.43 -52.82
CA ASN A 178 26.48 -43.78 -54.02
C ASN A 178 26.85 -45.17 -54.57
N GLU A 179 28.12 -45.57 -54.49
CA GLU A 179 28.57 -46.93 -54.82
C GLU A 179 27.88 -47.99 -53.92
N ILE A 180 27.83 -47.75 -52.61
CA ILE A 180 27.11 -48.63 -51.66
C ILE A 180 25.63 -48.68 -52.00
N ASN A 181 25.00 -47.52 -52.22
CA ASN A 181 23.57 -47.43 -52.55
C ASN A 181 23.23 -48.16 -53.83
N SER A 182 24.03 -47.98 -54.89
CA SER A 182 23.83 -48.63 -56.18
C SER A 182 23.90 -50.15 -56.03
N THR A 183 24.86 -50.63 -55.25
CA THR A 183 25.04 -52.07 -54.97
C THR A 183 23.87 -52.64 -54.15
N LEU A 184 23.45 -51.96 -53.08
CA LEU A 184 22.30 -52.35 -52.26
C LEU A 184 20.99 -52.35 -53.05
N THR A 185 20.77 -51.32 -53.86
CA THR A 185 19.57 -51.20 -54.72
C THR A 185 19.55 -52.36 -55.71
N SER A 186 20.69 -52.67 -56.33
CA SER A 186 20.83 -53.82 -57.24
C SER A 186 20.51 -55.15 -56.55
N ILE A 187 20.95 -55.35 -55.30
CA ILE A 187 20.61 -56.54 -54.50
C ILE A 187 19.10 -56.61 -54.22
N VAL A 188 18.52 -55.54 -53.67
CA VAL A 188 17.11 -55.49 -53.28
C VAL A 188 16.17 -55.63 -54.49
N GLU A 189 16.46 -54.96 -55.60
CA GLU A 189 15.68 -55.08 -56.83
C GLU A 189 15.76 -56.49 -57.43
N THR A 190 16.94 -57.11 -57.41
CA THR A 190 17.11 -58.47 -57.96
C THR A 190 16.37 -59.50 -57.10
N VAL A 191 16.34 -59.33 -55.78
CA VAL A 191 15.52 -60.15 -54.86
C VAL A 191 14.02 -59.99 -55.14
N LYS A 192 13.56 -58.79 -55.53
CA LYS A 192 12.15 -58.50 -55.83
C LYS A 192 11.70 -58.99 -57.22
N LYS A 193 12.60 -59.20 -58.18
CA LYS A 193 12.27 -59.68 -59.54
C LYS A 193 11.76 -61.13 -59.52
N GLY A 194 10.85 -61.45 -60.44
CA GLY A 194 10.27 -62.80 -60.57
C GLY A 194 11.22 -63.86 -61.14
N ASN A 195 12.27 -63.44 -61.87
CA ASN A 195 13.31 -64.30 -62.41
C ASN A 195 14.62 -64.00 -61.66
N PHE A 196 14.82 -64.66 -60.51
CA PHE A 196 15.94 -64.40 -59.59
C PHE A 196 17.22 -65.06 -60.09
N ASP A 197 18.30 -64.27 -60.21
CA ASP A 197 19.64 -64.76 -60.56
C ASP A 197 20.52 -64.73 -59.31
N ALA A 198 20.68 -65.90 -58.69
CA ALA A 198 21.45 -66.08 -57.46
C ALA A 198 22.94 -65.75 -57.66
N GLY A 199 23.50 -66.04 -58.84
CA GLY A 199 24.91 -65.81 -59.15
C GLY A 199 25.22 -64.33 -59.31
N LYS A 200 24.41 -63.63 -60.11
CA LYS A 200 24.58 -62.17 -60.31
C LYS A 200 24.35 -61.38 -59.02
N THR A 201 23.41 -61.80 -58.18
CA THR A 201 23.15 -61.15 -56.89
C THR A 201 24.26 -61.40 -55.88
N TYR A 202 24.84 -62.62 -55.91
CA TYR A 202 25.97 -62.98 -55.06
C TYR A 202 27.22 -62.12 -55.35
N GLU A 203 27.51 -61.85 -56.62
CA GLU A 203 28.59 -60.94 -56.99
C GLU A 203 28.41 -59.55 -56.36
N HIS A 204 27.21 -58.96 -56.43
CA HIS A 204 26.94 -57.67 -55.78
C HIS A 204 27.15 -57.71 -54.25
N VAL A 205 26.74 -58.79 -53.58
CA VAL A 205 26.96 -58.96 -52.13
C VAL A 205 28.45 -59.05 -51.81
N LYS A 206 29.25 -59.72 -52.65
CA LYS A 206 30.69 -59.87 -52.48
C LYS A 206 31.48 -58.56 -52.65
N TYR A 207 30.98 -57.64 -53.48
CA TYR A 207 31.56 -56.30 -53.61
C TYR A 207 31.19 -55.36 -52.46
N LEU A 208 30.13 -55.66 -51.71
CA LEU A 208 29.62 -54.79 -50.66
C LEU A 208 30.63 -54.52 -49.53
N PRO A 209 31.39 -55.52 -49.00
CA PRO A 209 32.47 -55.27 -48.04
C PRO A 209 33.52 -54.29 -48.57
N ILE A 210 33.90 -54.41 -49.85
CA ILE A 210 34.91 -53.53 -50.48
C ILE A 210 34.41 -52.08 -50.49
N HIS A 211 33.14 -51.88 -50.85
CA HIS A 211 32.53 -50.55 -50.82
C HIS A 211 32.42 -49.99 -49.39
N PHE A 212 32.08 -50.81 -48.38
CA PHE A 212 32.06 -50.38 -46.99
C PHE A 212 33.44 -50.02 -46.44
N ILE A 213 34.49 -50.80 -46.75
CA ILE A 213 35.87 -50.51 -46.36
C ILE A 213 36.30 -49.15 -46.96
N SER A 214 35.92 -48.88 -48.22
CA SER A 214 36.22 -47.59 -48.87
C SER A 214 35.53 -46.37 -48.23
N VAL A 215 34.53 -46.59 -47.37
CA VAL A 215 33.83 -45.53 -46.59
C VAL A 215 34.47 -45.28 -45.23
N ILE A 216 35.37 -46.14 -44.74
CA ILE A 216 36.08 -45.96 -43.46
C ILE A 216 36.89 -44.66 -43.45
N ASP A 217 37.67 -44.41 -44.52
CA ASP A 217 38.43 -43.16 -44.69
C ASP A 217 37.51 -41.93 -44.84
N ALA A 218 36.30 -42.14 -45.39
CA ALA A 218 35.28 -41.10 -45.50
C ALA A 218 34.65 -40.74 -44.16
N ILE A 219 34.55 -41.66 -43.18
CA ILE A 219 33.96 -41.41 -41.86
C ILE A 219 34.77 -40.42 -41.02
N GLN A 220 36.10 -40.44 -41.12
CA GLN A 220 36.92 -39.44 -40.43
C GLN A 220 36.54 -38.02 -40.87
N LYS A 221 36.23 -37.83 -42.16
CA LYS A 221 35.73 -36.55 -42.70
C LYS A 221 34.29 -36.23 -42.27
N ILE A 222 33.45 -37.22 -41.97
CA ILE A 222 32.10 -36.99 -41.38
C ILE A 222 32.22 -36.27 -40.02
N SER A 223 33.25 -36.59 -39.23
CA SER A 223 33.49 -35.92 -37.95
C SER A 223 33.79 -34.41 -38.12
N GLU A 224 34.45 -34.03 -39.21
CA GLU A 224 34.73 -32.63 -39.57
C GLU A 224 33.46 -31.90 -39.99
N ILE A 225 32.59 -32.54 -40.78
CA ILE A 225 31.26 -32.00 -41.15
C ILE A 225 30.42 -31.71 -39.91
N LYS A 226 30.48 -32.58 -38.89
CA LYS A 226 29.77 -32.36 -37.62
C LYS A 226 30.33 -31.20 -36.82
N LYS A 227 31.65 -31.09 -36.72
CA LYS A 227 32.31 -29.94 -36.08
C LYS A 227 31.86 -28.65 -36.76
N LEU A 228 31.83 -28.64 -38.09
CA LEU A 228 31.36 -27.51 -38.88
C LEU A 228 29.88 -27.17 -38.64
N VAL A 229 28.99 -28.17 -38.56
CA VAL A 229 27.57 -27.93 -38.22
C VAL A 229 27.41 -27.32 -36.83
N LYS A 230 28.13 -27.84 -35.82
CA LYS A 230 28.14 -27.25 -34.48
C LYS A 230 28.67 -25.81 -34.50
N SER A 231 29.72 -25.56 -35.30
CA SER A 231 30.23 -24.21 -35.50
C SER A 231 29.15 -23.27 -36.06
N PHE A 232 28.38 -23.71 -37.06
CA PHE A 232 27.29 -22.90 -37.60
C PHE A 232 26.15 -22.65 -36.60
N GLU A 233 25.84 -23.61 -35.74
CA GLU A 233 24.84 -23.43 -34.67
C GLU A 233 25.29 -22.41 -33.63
N ALA A 234 26.54 -22.51 -33.18
CA ALA A 234 27.13 -21.56 -32.23
C ALA A 234 27.17 -20.14 -32.82
N VAL A 235 27.55 -20.01 -34.09
CA VAL A 235 27.60 -18.72 -34.75
C VAL A 235 26.19 -18.17 -35.04
N ASN A 236 25.22 -19.01 -35.42
CA ASN A 236 23.83 -18.57 -35.56
C ASN A 236 23.28 -18.01 -34.26
N LEU A 237 23.51 -18.70 -33.13
CA LEU A 237 23.13 -18.21 -31.81
C LEU A 237 23.78 -16.86 -31.47
N PHE A 238 25.07 -16.72 -31.79
CA PHE A 238 25.81 -15.47 -31.60
C PHE A 238 25.18 -14.29 -32.36
N PHE A 239 24.88 -14.44 -33.65
CA PHE A 239 24.26 -13.37 -34.43
C PHE A 239 22.82 -13.09 -34.01
N SER A 240 22.03 -14.12 -33.68
CA SER A 240 20.69 -13.91 -33.09
C SER A 240 20.74 -13.11 -31.79
N ASN A 241 21.76 -13.32 -30.96
CA ASN A 241 21.97 -12.52 -29.75
C ASN A 241 22.34 -11.07 -30.10
N LEU A 242 23.18 -10.82 -31.10
CA LEU A 242 23.50 -9.46 -31.55
C LEU A 242 22.27 -8.71 -32.09
N GLU A 243 21.41 -9.37 -32.86
CA GLU A 243 20.16 -8.77 -33.35
C GLU A 243 19.19 -8.45 -32.20
N ARG A 244 19.07 -9.39 -31.25
CA ARG A 244 18.26 -9.18 -30.06
C ARG A 244 18.76 -8.00 -29.24
N TYR A 245 20.09 -7.88 -29.08
CA TYR A 245 20.69 -6.73 -28.42
C TYR A 245 20.32 -5.43 -29.13
N GLN A 246 20.51 -5.36 -30.45
CA GLN A 246 20.17 -4.17 -31.23
C GLN A 246 18.71 -3.76 -31.07
N LEU A 247 17.78 -4.72 -31.11
CA LEU A 247 16.36 -4.48 -30.93
C LEU A 247 16.05 -3.93 -29.53
N ILE A 248 16.64 -4.54 -28.48
CA ILE A 248 16.49 -4.08 -27.10
C ILE A 248 17.02 -2.64 -26.95
N MET A 249 18.19 -2.35 -27.52
CA MET A 249 18.79 -1.02 -27.47
C MET A 249 17.96 0.06 -28.17
N ASN A 250 17.40 -0.26 -29.34
CA ASN A 250 16.49 0.64 -30.06
C ASN A 250 15.25 0.97 -29.20
N ASN A 251 14.63 -0.06 -28.66
CA ASN A 251 13.43 0.08 -27.82
C ASN A 251 13.75 0.85 -26.54
N LEU A 252 14.88 0.56 -25.90
CA LEU A 252 15.31 1.24 -24.68
C LEU A 252 15.57 2.72 -24.94
N ASN A 253 16.24 3.09 -26.04
CA ASN A 253 16.50 4.48 -26.37
C ASN A 253 15.21 5.30 -26.55
N GLU A 254 14.23 4.77 -27.27
CA GLU A 254 12.93 5.43 -27.45
C GLU A 254 12.21 5.65 -26.11
N ARG A 255 12.29 4.67 -25.22
CA ARG A 255 11.63 4.73 -23.91
C ARG A 255 12.35 5.62 -22.91
N VAL A 256 13.68 5.64 -22.91
CA VAL A 256 14.46 6.57 -22.08
C VAL A 256 14.17 8.02 -22.49
N ALA A 257 14.03 8.29 -23.80
CA ALA A 257 13.64 9.61 -24.28
C ALA A 257 12.26 10.04 -23.75
N SER A 258 11.34 9.10 -23.50
CA SER A 258 10.01 9.40 -22.93
C SER A 258 10.06 9.79 -21.45
N LEU A 259 11.13 9.46 -20.73
CA LEU A 259 11.35 9.84 -19.33
C LEU A 259 11.84 11.28 -19.18
N GLN A 260 12.51 11.84 -20.19
CA GLN A 260 13.13 13.17 -20.12
C GLN A 260 12.18 14.32 -19.74
N PRO A 261 10.93 14.40 -20.25
CA PRO A 261 10.02 15.48 -19.87
C PRO A 261 9.74 15.52 -18.36
N SER A 262 9.56 14.35 -17.74
CA SER A 262 9.33 14.25 -16.29
C SER A 262 10.55 14.72 -15.49
N ALA A 263 11.75 14.36 -15.93
CA ALA A 263 13.00 14.76 -15.27
C ALA A 263 13.22 16.28 -15.35
N LYS A 264 12.89 16.90 -16.49
CA LYS A 264 12.96 18.35 -16.66
C LYS A 264 11.97 19.10 -15.77
N ILE A 265 10.77 18.55 -15.58
CA ILE A 265 9.76 19.17 -14.70
C ILE A 265 10.21 19.11 -13.24
N ILE A 266 10.69 17.95 -12.78
CA ILE A 266 11.29 17.81 -11.45
C ILE A 266 12.46 18.77 -11.27
N GLU A 267 13.37 18.84 -12.23
CA GLU A 267 14.53 19.74 -12.18
C GLU A 267 14.10 21.22 -12.12
N SER A 268 13.15 21.63 -12.96
CA SER A 268 12.60 22.99 -12.95
C SER A 268 12.02 23.35 -11.59
N TRP A 269 11.32 22.41 -10.96
CA TRP A 269 10.74 22.61 -9.63
C TRP A 269 11.78 22.75 -8.53
N LEU A 270 12.76 21.84 -8.48
CA LEU A 270 13.85 21.87 -7.52
C LEU A 270 14.71 23.14 -7.64
N ASN A 271 14.93 23.61 -8.87
CA ASN A 271 15.74 24.79 -9.15
C ASN A 271 14.96 26.11 -9.02
N SER A 272 13.64 26.06 -9.08
CA SER A 272 12.82 27.21 -8.77
C SER A 272 12.83 27.43 -7.26
N GLY A 273 13.11 28.65 -6.80
CA GLY A 273 12.90 29.03 -5.39
C GLY A 273 11.44 28.86 -4.92
N GLU A 274 10.55 28.38 -5.80
CA GLU A 274 9.16 28.03 -5.56
C GLU A 274 9.00 26.73 -4.76
N HIS A 275 10.00 25.85 -4.68
CA HIS A 275 9.91 24.59 -3.93
C HIS A 275 9.49 24.80 -2.46
N LYS A 276 10.25 25.63 -1.73
CA LYS A 276 9.92 26.00 -0.34
C LYS A 276 8.55 26.64 -0.21
N ARG A 277 8.17 27.46 -1.19
CA ARG A 277 6.85 28.11 -1.22
C ARG A 277 5.73 27.06 -1.36
N ILE A 278 5.91 26.05 -2.21
CA ILE A 278 4.95 24.96 -2.40
C ILE A 278 4.84 24.12 -1.13
N GLU A 279 5.97 23.70 -0.58
CA GLU A 279 6.04 22.92 0.67
C GLU A 279 5.36 23.66 1.84
N GLU A 280 5.68 24.93 2.06
CA GLU A 280 5.07 25.76 3.10
C GLU A 280 3.54 25.84 2.95
N GLN A 281 3.04 26.06 1.72
CA GLN A 281 1.61 26.12 1.46
C GLN A 281 0.92 24.76 1.68
N LEU A 282 1.54 23.67 1.26
CA LEU A 282 1.01 22.33 1.49
C LEU A 282 1.01 21.96 2.97
N MET A 283 2.00 22.39 3.74
CA MET A 283 2.02 22.22 5.19
C MET A 283 0.90 22.99 5.89
N ILE A 284 0.60 24.22 5.44
CA ILE A 284 -0.54 25.01 5.93
C ILE A 284 -1.87 24.30 5.62
N ILE A 285 -2.05 23.85 4.37
CA ILE A 285 -3.26 23.13 3.94
C ILE A 285 -3.39 21.81 4.71
N ASN A 286 -2.28 21.08 4.91
CA ASN A 286 -2.25 19.87 5.71
C ASN A 286 -2.68 20.19 7.15
N GLY A 287 -2.16 21.24 7.78
CA GLY A 287 -2.57 21.65 9.12
C GLY A 287 -4.06 22.00 9.27
N LEU A 288 -4.72 22.41 8.19
CA LEU A 288 -6.16 22.70 8.16
C LEU A 288 -7.02 21.46 7.85
N THR A 289 -6.52 20.57 7.00
CA THR A 289 -7.23 19.37 6.56
C THR A 289 -6.99 18.17 7.48
N ASN A 290 -5.90 18.16 8.24
CA ASN A 290 -5.50 17.02 9.02
C ASN A 290 -6.55 16.66 10.08
N THR A 291 -7.04 15.43 9.98
CA THR A 291 -8.07 14.87 10.87
C THR A 291 -7.46 14.06 12.02
N THR A 292 -6.14 13.87 12.04
CA THR A 292 -5.46 12.94 12.99
C THR A 292 -5.26 13.46 14.41
N ALA A 293 -5.82 14.59 14.80
CA ALA A 293 -5.59 15.12 16.15
C ALA A 293 -6.79 14.96 17.09
N LYS A 294 -6.48 14.30 18.21
CA LYS A 294 -7.08 14.32 19.56
C LYS A 294 -8.39 15.12 19.69
N ILE A 295 -9.44 14.44 20.14
CA ILE A 295 -10.57 15.11 20.79
C ILE A 295 -9.98 15.94 21.92
N VAL A 296 -9.99 17.26 21.77
CA VAL A 296 -9.47 18.18 22.80
C VAL A 296 -10.61 18.39 23.80
N ASP A 297 -10.35 18.20 25.09
CA ASP A 297 -11.35 18.41 26.17
C ASP A 297 -11.88 19.86 26.24
N ASP A 298 -11.31 20.76 25.44
CA ASP A 298 -11.60 22.20 25.36
C ASP A 298 -12.60 22.59 24.24
N GLU A 299 -13.18 21.65 23.48
CA GLU A 299 -14.14 21.99 22.41
C GLU A 299 -15.46 22.57 22.95
N ALA A 300 -15.80 23.79 22.58
CA ALA A 300 -17.02 24.45 23.03
C ALA A 300 -18.31 23.69 22.60
N LEU A 301 -18.28 22.99 21.46
CA LEU A 301 -19.40 22.21 20.93
C LEU A 301 -19.49 20.76 21.45
N ILE A 302 -18.65 20.35 22.41
CA ILE A 302 -18.54 18.95 22.89
C ILE A 302 -19.89 18.32 23.33
N GLY A 303 -20.82 19.11 23.86
CA GLY A 303 -22.17 18.65 24.23
C GLY A 303 -23.15 18.48 23.07
N PHE A 304 -22.76 18.79 21.83
CA PHE A 304 -23.55 18.64 20.61
C PHE A 304 -22.83 17.70 19.64
N PRO A 305 -22.75 16.39 19.93
CA PRO A 305 -22.05 15.43 19.06
C PRO A 305 -22.65 15.31 17.65
N LYS A 306 -23.94 15.65 17.47
CA LYS A 306 -24.57 15.77 16.14
C LYS A 306 -24.65 17.23 15.64
N GLY A 307 -23.82 18.09 16.23
CA GLY A 307 -23.66 19.51 15.93
C GLY A 307 -24.96 20.26 15.80
N SER A 308 -25.21 20.86 14.63
CA SER A 308 -26.40 21.68 14.38
C SER A 308 -27.74 20.96 14.63
N THR A 309 -27.77 19.64 14.45
CA THR A 309 -29.00 18.84 14.65
C THR A 309 -29.40 18.78 16.12
N ASP A 310 -28.42 18.63 17.02
CA ASP A 310 -28.67 18.61 18.46
C ASP A 310 -29.14 19.99 18.95
N MET A 311 -28.51 21.07 18.47
CA MET A 311 -28.94 22.44 18.76
C MET A 311 -30.36 22.73 18.27
N LYS A 312 -30.70 22.30 17.05
CA LYS A 312 -32.04 22.49 16.45
C LYS A 312 -33.14 21.74 17.20
N THR A 313 -32.83 20.59 17.77
CA THR A 313 -33.81 19.73 18.44
C THR A 313 -34.01 20.06 19.91
N LEU A 314 -33.07 20.78 20.53
CA LEU A 314 -33.12 21.16 21.95
C LEU A 314 -34.45 21.79 22.40
N PRO A 315 -35.09 22.73 21.68
CA PRO A 315 -36.38 23.29 22.10
C PRO A 315 -37.51 22.25 22.19
N LYS A 316 -37.50 21.25 21.30
CA LYS A 316 -38.49 20.15 21.36
C LYS A 316 -38.26 19.29 22.59
N VAL A 317 -36.99 19.07 22.95
CA VAL A 317 -36.59 18.28 24.12
C VAL A 317 -36.98 19.00 25.41
N LEU A 318 -36.79 20.32 25.51
CA LEU A 318 -37.22 21.15 26.66
C LEU A 318 -38.73 21.14 26.90
N LYS A 319 -39.54 20.87 25.87
CA LYS A 319 -41.01 20.75 25.97
C LYS A 319 -41.48 19.37 26.41
N SER A 320 -40.59 18.38 26.43
CA SER A 320 -40.95 17.01 26.79
C SER A 320 -41.41 16.92 28.25
N ARG A 321 -42.46 16.12 28.49
CA ARG A 321 -43.05 15.96 29.83
C ARG A 321 -42.04 15.38 30.82
N TRP A 322 -41.30 14.35 30.42
CA TRP A 322 -40.34 13.67 31.27
C TRP A 322 -39.19 14.60 31.73
N LEU A 323 -38.72 15.51 30.86
CA LEU A 323 -37.65 16.44 31.22
C LEU A 323 -38.16 17.54 32.15
N ARG A 324 -39.41 17.99 31.96
CA ARG A 324 -40.09 18.89 32.90
C ARG A 324 -40.27 18.25 34.26
N ASP A 325 -40.69 16.98 34.29
CA ASP A 325 -40.82 16.20 35.52
C ASP A 325 -39.47 16.10 36.23
N LEU A 326 -38.40 15.82 35.48
CA LEU A 326 -37.04 15.65 36.00
C LEU A 326 -36.39 16.96 36.51
N LEU A 327 -36.59 18.08 35.81
CA LEU A 327 -35.91 19.37 36.09
C LEU A 327 -36.74 20.38 36.88
N ASN A 328 -38.08 20.27 36.87
CA ASN A 328 -38.95 21.30 37.45
C ASN A 328 -40.27 20.73 37.99
N ASP A 329 -40.27 19.49 38.52
CA ASP A 329 -41.45 18.82 39.10
C ASP A 329 -42.69 18.87 38.19
N GLY A 330 -42.47 18.79 36.89
CA GLY A 330 -43.51 18.80 35.85
C GLY A 330 -43.98 20.18 35.45
N LYS A 331 -43.47 21.26 36.05
CA LYS A 331 -43.76 22.65 35.63
C LYS A 331 -43.05 23.00 34.31
N SER A 332 -43.45 24.10 33.69
CA SER A 332 -42.89 24.55 32.41
C SER A 332 -41.40 24.90 32.50
N LEU A 333 -40.63 24.60 31.44
CA LEU A 333 -39.23 25.01 31.28
C LEU A 333 -39.08 26.24 30.34
N GLU A 334 -40.17 26.95 30.06
CA GLU A 334 -40.21 28.10 29.12
C GLU A 334 -39.15 29.17 29.42
N LYS A 335 -38.92 29.51 30.69
CA LYS A 335 -37.86 30.46 31.07
C LYS A 335 -36.45 30.00 30.68
N LEU A 336 -36.19 28.69 30.74
CA LEU A 336 -34.92 28.12 30.30
C LEU A 336 -34.85 28.09 28.77
N GLU A 337 -35.96 27.78 28.08
CA GLU A 337 -36.06 27.85 26.62
C GLU A 337 -35.77 29.28 26.11
N ASP A 338 -36.36 30.30 26.73
CA ASP A 338 -36.14 31.71 26.39
C ASP A 338 -34.70 32.16 26.64
N LEU A 339 -34.09 31.70 27.74
CA LEU A 339 -32.69 31.96 28.04
C LEU A 339 -31.77 31.35 26.97
N LEU A 340 -31.98 30.09 26.61
CA LEU A 340 -31.14 29.37 25.65
C LEU A 340 -31.42 29.75 24.18
N LYS A 341 -32.41 30.61 23.94
CA LYS A 341 -32.87 31.01 22.61
C LYS A 341 -31.74 31.51 21.68
N PRO A 342 -30.76 32.34 22.12
CA PRO A 342 -29.65 32.75 21.26
C PRO A 342 -28.79 31.58 20.78
N ILE A 343 -28.49 30.63 21.68
CA ILE A 343 -27.69 29.43 21.34
C ILE A 343 -28.44 28.52 20.39
N VAL A 344 -29.74 28.32 20.62
CA VAL A 344 -30.58 27.54 19.73
C VAL A 344 -30.59 28.19 18.35
N HIS A 345 -30.83 29.49 18.22
CA HIS A 345 -30.91 30.13 16.90
C HIS A 345 -29.63 30.06 16.07
N PHE A 346 -28.47 29.93 16.73
CA PHE A 346 -27.17 29.77 16.08
C PHE A 346 -27.01 28.44 15.32
N TRP A 347 -27.92 27.47 15.50
CA TRP A 347 -27.85 26.17 14.81
C TRP A 347 -27.75 26.30 13.29
N LYS A 348 -28.35 27.35 12.68
CA LYS A 348 -28.33 27.56 11.23
C LYS A 348 -26.92 27.87 10.71
N ASP A 349 -26.15 28.65 11.47
CA ASP A 349 -24.79 29.03 11.10
C ASP A 349 -23.82 27.87 11.30
N ILE A 350 -24.01 27.09 12.37
CA ILE A 350 -23.34 25.79 12.55
C ILE A 350 -23.66 24.85 11.38
N ALA A 351 -24.94 24.72 11.00
CA ALA A 351 -25.35 23.87 9.88
C ALA A 351 -24.79 24.34 8.54
N ARG A 352 -24.64 25.66 8.35
CA ARG A 352 -24.00 26.24 7.17
C ARG A 352 -22.53 25.81 7.09
N ALA A 353 -21.81 25.89 8.22
CA ALA A 353 -20.42 25.48 8.32
C ALA A 353 -20.24 23.96 8.07
N GLU A 354 -21.04 23.12 8.71
CA GLU A 354 -20.99 21.64 8.58
C GLU A 354 -21.20 21.15 7.13
N ARG A 355 -22.04 21.85 6.35
CA ARG A 355 -22.32 21.46 4.96
C ARG A 355 -21.19 21.78 3.99
N VAL A 356 -20.38 22.80 4.28
CA VAL A 356 -19.31 23.23 3.39
C VAL A 356 -18.15 22.25 3.45
N TRP A 357 -17.70 21.88 4.66
CA TRP A 357 -16.50 21.06 4.82
C TRP A 357 -16.77 19.77 5.59
N THR A 358 -17.37 18.79 4.90
CA THR A 358 -17.71 17.51 5.52
C THR A 358 -16.47 16.71 5.93
N LYS A 359 -16.61 15.84 6.95
CA LYS A 359 -15.52 14.98 7.43
C LYS A 359 -14.95 14.06 6.34
N PRO A 360 -15.75 13.38 5.49
CA PRO A 360 -15.23 12.59 4.38
C PRO A 360 -14.40 13.43 3.39
N SER A 361 -14.95 14.56 2.93
CA SER A 361 -14.24 15.45 1.99
C SER A 361 -12.91 15.97 2.56
N ARG A 362 -12.89 16.26 3.86
CA ARG A 362 -11.66 16.68 4.55
C ARG A 362 -10.62 15.58 4.64
N SER A 363 -11.04 14.36 4.98
CA SER A 363 -10.15 13.21 5.05
C SER A 363 -9.56 12.88 3.67
N GLU A 364 -10.36 12.94 2.62
CA GLU A 364 -9.90 12.74 1.24
C GLU A 364 -8.88 13.80 0.85
N CYS A 365 -9.19 15.08 1.09
CA CYS A 365 -8.27 16.18 0.82
C CYS A 365 -6.96 16.05 1.64
N SER A 366 -7.05 15.75 2.93
CA SER A 366 -5.88 15.55 3.80
C SER A 366 -4.98 14.44 3.29
N ASN A 367 -5.56 13.30 2.88
CA ASN A 367 -4.79 12.20 2.32
C ASN A 367 -4.04 12.61 1.06
N VAL A 368 -4.70 13.29 0.12
CA VAL A 368 -4.05 13.72 -1.13
C VAL A 368 -2.93 14.73 -0.87
N ILE A 369 -3.16 15.70 0.02
CA ILE A 369 -2.14 16.70 0.39
C ILE A 369 -0.96 16.04 1.11
N HIS A 370 -1.22 15.09 2.01
CA HIS A 370 -0.19 14.34 2.70
C HIS A 370 0.64 13.46 1.75
N GLN A 371 0.01 12.77 0.79
CA GLN A 371 0.73 12.01 -0.23
C GLN A 371 1.53 12.91 -1.17
N SER A 372 0.99 14.09 -1.50
CA SER A 372 1.71 15.09 -2.28
C SER A 372 2.96 15.55 -1.53
N LEU A 373 2.85 15.89 -0.25
CA LEU A 373 4.00 16.22 0.61
C LEU A 373 5.05 15.10 0.65
N LYS A 374 4.63 13.83 0.80
CA LYS A 374 5.54 12.69 0.73
C LYS A 374 6.24 12.55 -0.62
N ASN A 375 5.56 12.87 -1.72
CA ASN A 375 6.19 12.92 -3.03
C ASN A 375 7.25 14.03 -3.09
N PHE A 376 6.97 15.21 -2.52
CA PHE A 376 7.95 16.29 -2.41
C PHE A 376 9.19 15.84 -1.61
N ASP A 377 8.99 15.24 -0.43
CA ASP A 377 10.10 14.72 0.39
C ASP A 377 10.98 13.73 -0.38
N LYS A 378 10.35 12.84 -1.17
CA LYS A 378 11.06 11.87 -2.03
C LYS A 378 11.81 12.55 -3.16
N ILE A 379 11.18 13.54 -3.82
CA ILE A 379 11.81 14.32 -4.90
C ILE A 379 13.03 15.08 -4.38
N ASP A 380 12.91 15.68 -3.20
CA ASP A 380 14.01 16.38 -2.52
C ASP A 380 15.14 15.43 -2.11
N ALA A 381 14.80 14.28 -1.52
CA ALA A 381 15.80 13.26 -1.16
C ALA A 381 16.50 12.67 -2.39
N PHE A 382 15.81 12.61 -3.52
CA PHE A 382 16.37 12.16 -4.79
C PHE A 382 17.28 13.21 -5.46
N ASN A 383 17.28 14.46 -4.98
CA ASN A 383 18.02 15.58 -5.56
C ASN A 383 19.56 15.46 -5.38
N SER A 384 20.19 14.69 -6.27
CA SER A 384 21.62 14.79 -6.60
C SER A 384 21.85 15.58 -7.90
N THR A 385 21.25 16.75 -8.05
CA THR A 385 21.67 17.87 -8.95
C THR A 385 22.03 17.59 -10.43
N SER A 386 21.74 16.43 -11.03
CA SER A 386 22.02 16.19 -12.48
C SER A 386 21.23 15.05 -13.14
N ASN A 387 20.00 14.73 -12.70
CA ASN A 387 19.28 13.58 -13.29
C ASN A 387 18.69 13.86 -14.68
N SER A 388 18.24 15.09 -14.94
CA SER A 388 17.74 15.52 -16.26
C SER A 388 18.86 15.58 -17.30
N SER A 389 19.99 16.20 -16.94
CA SER A 389 21.22 16.18 -17.76
C SER A 389 21.78 14.77 -17.92
N ALA A 390 21.74 13.92 -16.88
CA ALA A 390 22.15 12.53 -16.97
C ALA A 390 21.26 11.73 -17.93
N LEU A 391 19.93 11.82 -17.86
CA LEU A 391 19.03 11.14 -18.81
C LEU A 391 19.15 11.67 -20.24
N ALA A 392 19.41 12.97 -20.41
CA ALA A 392 19.73 13.55 -21.71
C ALA A 392 21.03 12.97 -22.28
N ASN A 393 22.07 12.88 -21.46
CA ASN A 393 23.35 12.27 -21.82
C ASN A 393 23.18 10.78 -22.15
N VAL A 394 22.43 10.03 -21.33
CA VAL A 394 22.12 8.62 -21.58
C VAL A 394 21.45 8.47 -22.93
N SER A 395 20.40 9.23 -23.23
CA SER A 395 19.72 9.13 -24.53
C SER A 395 20.64 9.49 -25.70
N ALA A 396 21.54 10.46 -25.55
CA ALA A 396 22.54 10.77 -26.57
C ALA A 396 23.53 9.62 -26.78
N VAL A 397 24.03 9.02 -25.70
CA VAL A 397 24.94 7.85 -25.72
C VAL A 397 24.23 6.66 -26.37
N LEU A 398 23.01 6.34 -25.94
CA LEU A 398 22.19 5.27 -26.50
C LEU A 398 21.88 5.50 -27.99
N GLY A 399 21.52 6.73 -28.37
CA GLY A 399 21.26 7.09 -29.76
C GLY A 399 22.50 6.92 -30.65
N LYS A 400 23.67 7.36 -30.18
CA LYS A 400 24.95 7.11 -30.86
C LYS A 400 25.24 5.62 -30.97
N HIS A 401 25.02 4.88 -29.89
CA HIS A 401 25.24 3.44 -29.84
C HIS A 401 24.37 2.67 -30.83
N VAL A 402 23.09 3.03 -30.93
CA VAL A 402 22.14 2.48 -31.89
C VAL A 402 22.60 2.74 -33.32
N ALA A 403 23.06 3.96 -33.62
CA ALA A 403 23.60 4.30 -34.94
C ALA A 403 24.89 3.52 -35.26
N ASP A 404 25.79 3.41 -34.28
CA ASP A 404 27.08 2.74 -34.40
C ASP A 404 26.95 1.20 -34.50
N PHE A 405 25.86 0.60 -34.00
CA PHE A 405 25.70 -0.86 -33.96
C PHE A 405 25.37 -1.52 -35.32
N LYS A 406 25.22 -0.79 -36.43
CA LYS A 406 24.95 -1.39 -37.76
C LYS A 406 26.06 -2.34 -38.22
N ILE A 407 25.88 -3.66 -38.09
CA ILE A 407 26.90 -4.66 -38.47
C ILE A 407 26.96 -4.75 -40.00
N PRO A 408 28.07 -4.38 -40.63
CA PRO A 408 28.26 -4.60 -42.05
C PRO A 408 28.25 -6.12 -42.31
N PHE A 409 27.64 -6.55 -43.42
CA PHE A 409 27.61 -7.95 -43.87
C PHE A 409 26.71 -8.94 -43.09
N MET A 410 25.78 -8.44 -42.27
CA MET A 410 24.82 -9.30 -41.56
C MET A 410 23.93 -10.10 -42.52
N ASP A 411 23.55 -9.52 -43.66
CA ASP A 411 22.70 -10.18 -44.65
C ASP A 411 23.46 -11.29 -45.40
N GLU A 412 24.71 -11.05 -45.73
CA GLU A 412 25.64 -12.01 -46.32
C GLU A 412 25.90 -13.17 -45.35
N PHE A 413 26.00 -12.88 -44.06
CA PHE A 413 26.12 -13.91 -43.03
C PHE A 413 24.85 -14.75 -42.91
N LYS A 414 23.67 -14.13 -42.91
CA LYS A 414 22.38 -14.84 -42.92
C LYS A 414 22.23 -15.72 -44.16
N GLN A 415 22.66 -15.23 -45.32
CA GLN A 415 22.71 -16.04 -46.54
C GLN A 415 23.60 -17.27 -46.33
N LEU A 416 24.82 -17.10 -45.81
CA LEU A 416 25.71 -18.22 -45.51
C LEU A 416 25.08 -19.23 -44.54
N LEU A 417 24.44 -18.77 -43.46
CA LEU A 417 23.72 -19.61 -42.52
C LEU A 417 22.57 -20.36 -43.17
N ASN A 418 21.80 -19.72 -44.05
CA ASN A 418 20.73 -20.37 -44.78
C ASN A 418 21.29 -21.48 -45.71
N PHE A 419 22.40 -21.22 -46.39
CA PHE A 419 23.07 -22.24 -47.20
C PHE A 419 23.67 -23.38 -46.37
N SER A 420 24.07 -23.10 -45.11
CA SER A 420 24.56 -24.12 -44.17
C SER A 420 23.52 -25.19 -43.82
N GLN A 421 22.22 -24.94 -44.05
CA GLN A 421 21.17 -25.95 -43.89
C GLN A 421 21.44 -27.21 -44.74
N SER A 422 22.08 -27.04 -45.91
CA SER A 422 22.48 -28.15 -46.78
C SER A 422 23.52 -29.04 -46.11
N VAL A 423 24.47 -28.43 -45.40
CA VAL A 423 25.50 -29.13 -44.61
C VAL A 423 24.89 -29.80 -43.37
N LYS A 424 23.88 -29.16 -42.74
CA LYS A 424 23.10 -29.77 -41.64
C LYS A 424 22.31 -31.00 -42.09
N ARG A 425 21.61 -30.89 -43.23
CA ARG A 425 20.88 -32.01 -43.86
C ARG A 425 21.83 -33.17 -44.17
N LEU A 426 23.00 -32.86 -44.72
CA LEU A 426 24.04 -33.85 -44.99
C LEU A 426 24.51 -34.52 -43.69
N SER A 427 24.88 -33.74 -42.67
CA SER A 427 25.31 -34.27 -41.37
C SER A 427 24.26 -35.19 -40.75
N PHE A 428 22.98 -34.85 -40.86
CA PHE A 428 21.88 -35.71 -40.41
C PHE A 428 21.83 -37.03 -41.18
N LYS A 429 21.90 -37.01 -42.53
CA LYS A 429 21.89 -38.23 -43.35
C LYS A 429 23.12 -39.12 -43.07
N LEU A 430 24.28 -38.50 -42.83
CA LEU A 430 25.53 -39.21 -42.53
C LEU A 430 25.52 -39.88 -41.14
N LYS A 431 24.67 -39.46 -40.19
CA LYS A 431 24.49 -40.16 -38.91
C LYS A 431 24.01 -41.61 -39.09
N ALA A 432 23.26 -41.91 -40.15
CA ALA A 432 22.80 -43.27 -40.43
C ALA A 432 23.95 -44.25 -40.70
N ILE A 433 25.08 -43.75 -41.24
CA ILE A 433 26.28 -44.55 -41.52
C ILE A 433 27.03 -44.88 -40.23
N GLU A 434 27.10 -43.95 -39.28
CA GLU A 434 27.80 -44.16 -38.00
C GLU A 434 27.10 -45.14 -37.06
N ILE A 435 25.78 -45.29 -37.18
CA ILE A 435 25.01 -46.27 -36.41
C ILE A 435 25.45 -47.70 -36.77
N LEU A 436 25.95 -47.89 -38.00
CA LEU A 436 26.51 -49.13 -38.46
C LEU A 436 27.99 -49.16 -38.07
N LYS A 437 28.30 -49.78 -36.93
CA LYS A 437 29.69 -50.07 -36.57
C LYS A 437 30.32 -50.88 -37.70
N ILE A 438 31.24 -50.29 -38.46
CA ILE A 438 31.78 -50.94 -39.67
C ILE A 438 32.46 -52.28 -39.37
N GLU A 439 33.10 -52.38 -38.20
CA GLU A 439 33.68 -53.63 -37.69
C GLU A 439 32.64 -54.76 -37.60
N ASP A 440 31.38 -54.41 -37.26
CA ASP A 440 30.27 -55.36 -37.26
C ASP A 440 29.74 -55.63 -38.67
N ILE A 441 29.82 -54.68 -39.60
CA ILE A 441 29.36 -54.85 -41.00
C ILE A 441 30.24 -55.83 -41.76
N GLU A 442 31.56 -55.67 -41.69
CA GLU A 442 32.51 -56.51 -42.44
C GLU A 442 32.45 -57.95 -41.96
N ALA A 443 32.56 -58.17 -40.64
CA ALA A 443 32.48 -59.50 -40.04
C ALA A 443 31.15 -60.20 -40.36
N ARG A 444 30.06 -59.42 -40.38
CA ARG A 444 28.71 -59.92 -40.66
C ARG A 444 28.47 -60.22 -42.13
N LEU A 445 28.98 -59.39 -43.05
CA LEU A 445 28.92 -59.70 -44.49
C LEU A 445 29.77 -60.93 -44.82
N ILE A 446 30.93 -61.09 -44.19
CA ILE A 446 31.76 -62.30 -44.33
C ILE A 446 30.97 -63.53 -43.83
N PHE A 447 30.35 -63.45 -42.65
CA PHE A 447 29.53 -64.54 -42.10
C PHE A 447 28.31 -64.84 -42.99
N PHE A 448 27.63 -63.80 -43.47
CA PHE A 448 26.49 -63.94 -44.38
C PHE A 448 26.91 -64.62 -45.68
N THR A 449 28.03 -64.19 -46.28
CA THR A 449 28.59 -64.76 -47.52
C THR A 449 28.90 -66.24 -47.35
N GLN A 450 29.58 -66.62 -46.26
CA GLN A 450 29.87 -68.03 -45.94
C GLN A 450 28.59 -68.88 -45.75
N LYS A 451 27.55 -68.31 -45.15
CA LYS A 451 26.26 -69.01 -44.99
C LYS A 451 25.53 -69.13 -46.33
N TYR A 452 25.56 -68.08 -47.14
CA TYR A 452 24.92 -68.02 -48.46
C TYR A 452 25.54 -69.02 -49.45
N GLU A 453 26.87 -69.20 -49.41
CA GLU A 453 27.57 -70.21 -50.23
C GLU A 453 27.18 -71.65 -49.88
N LYS A 454 26.81 -71.91 -48.62
CA LYS A 454 26.42 -73.24 -48.14
C LYS A 454 24.98 -73.63 -48.48
N SER A 455 24.11 -72.68 -48.81
CA SER A 455 22.72 -72.97 -49.21
C SER A 455 22.67 -73.56 -50.63
N THR A 456 21.85 -74.59 -50.82
CA THR A 456 21.85 -75.40 -52.05
C THR A 456 20.71 -75.12 -53.01
N ASN A 457 19.72 -74.28 -52.64
CA ASN A 457 18.64 -73.87 -53.54
C ASN A 457 18.46 -72.35 -53.58
N ASP A 458 17.91 -71.85 -54.69
CA ASP A 458 17.80 -70.41 -54.97
C ASP A 458 16.72 -69.72 -54.14
N GLU A 459 15.71 -70.45 -53.66
CA GLU A 459 14.62 -69.88 -52.85
C GLU A 459 15.08 -69.57 -51.41
N GLU A 460 15.92 -70.44 -50.84
CA GLU A 460 16.59 -70.23 -49.56
C GLU A 460 17.56 -69.04 -49.64
N LYS A 461 18.37 -68.98 -50.70
CA LYS A 461 19.28 -67.85 -50.97
C LYS A 461 18.51 -66.53 -51.10
N ARG A 462 17.39 -66.54 -51.82
CA ARG A 462 16.51 -65.37 -51.97
C ARG A 462 15.89 -64.94 -50.63
N GLY A 463 15.45 -65.89 -49.81
CA GLY A 463 14.94 -65.64 -48.45
C GLY A 463 16.00 -64.98 -47.55
N MET A 464 17.22 -65.52 -47.55
CA MET A 464 18.34 -64.97 -46.79
C MET A 464 18.68 -63.53 -47.17
N LEU A 465 18.71 -63.20 -48.48
CA LEU A 465 18.95 -61.83 -48.94
C LEU A 465 17.82 -60.87 -48.54
N LYS A 466 16.56 -61.32 -48.60
CA LYS A 466 15.41 -60.51 -48.19
C LYS A 466 15.47 -60.21 -46.69
N ASP A 467 15.80 -61.20 -45.88
CA ASP A 467 15.90 -61.04 -44.43
C ASP A 467 17.07 -60.16 -44.02
N GLU A 468 18.22 -60.25 -44.69
CA GLU A 468 19.40 -59.46 -44.33
C GLU A 468 19.31 -58.00 -44.84
N PHE A 469 18.87 -57.80 -46.09
CA PHE A 469 18.93 -56.51 -46.78
C PHE A 469 17.61 -55.74 -46.87
N SER A 470 16.46 -56.43 -46.90
CA SER A 470 15.14 -55.76 -46.99
C SER A 470 14.46 -55.61 -45.63
N ASN A 471 14.62 -56.57 -44.72
CA ASN A 471 13.91 -56.61 -43.44
C ASN A 471 14.82 -56.49 -42.21
N GLY A 472 16.11 -56.72 -42.40
CA GLY A 472 17.10 -56.89 -41.32
C GLY A 472 18.00 -55.68 -41.14
N HIS A 473 19.31 -55.95 -41.10
CA HIS A 473 20.28 -55.01 -40.52
C HIS A 473 20.72 -53.92 -41.49
N TYR A 474 20.53 -54.14 -42.80
CA TYR A 474 20.83 -53.15 -43.82
C TYR A 474 19.58 -52.40 -44.32
N LYS A 475 18.41 -52.60 -43.70
CA LYS A 475 17.16 -51.97 -44.15
C LYS A 475 17.20 -50.43 -44.07
N ASP A 476 17.87 -49.89 -43.05
CA ASP A 476 17.92 -48.45 -42.79
C ASP A 476 18.94 -47.73 -43.69
N LEU A 477 19.78 -48.47 -44.43
CA LEU A 477 20.68 -47.92 -45.44
C LEU A 477 19.95 -47.35 -46.66
N TYR A 478 18.65 -47.64 -46.83
CA TYR A 478 17.84 -46.96 -47.84
C TYR A 478 17.81 -45.43 -47.61
N LEU A 479 17.98 -44.94 -46.37
CA LEU A 479 18.04 -43.51 -46.05
C LEU A 479 19.20 -42.78 -46.76
N LEU A 480 20.21 -43.53 -47.22
CA LEU A 480 21.31 -42.98 -48.01
C LEU A 480 20.92 -42.73 -49.47
N GLN A 481 19.85 -43.34 -49.98
CA GLN A 481 19.35 -43.16 -51.35
C GLN A 481 18.82 -41.72 -51.60
N ASP A 482 18.52 -40.98 -50.54
CA ASP A 482 18.05 -39.60 -50.62
C ASP A 482 19.19 -38.59 -50.86
N ILE A 483 20.47 -39.00 -50.85
CA ILE A 483 21.59 -38.09 -51.20
C ILE A 483 21.75 -38.10 -52.72
N GLY A 484 21.30 -37.05 -53.38
CA GLY A 484 21.30 -36.94 -54.85
C GLY A 484 22.02 -35.71 -55.40
N GLU A 485 21.91 -35.49 -56.72
CA GLU A 485 22.52 -34.36 -57.43
C GLU A 485 22.13 -32.99 -56.87
N GLU A 486 20.92 -32.88 -56.29
CA GLU A 486 20.46 -31.67 -55.62
C GLU A 486 21.34 -31.31 -54.41
N ASP A 487 21.75 -32.29 -53.60
CA ASP A 487 22.60 -32.05 -52.43
C ASP A 487 24.02 -31.63 -52.87
N ILE A 488 24.54 -32.19 -53.97
CA ILE A 488 25.81 -31.76 -54.58
C ILE A 488 25.73 -30.30 -55.03
N SER A 489 24.67 -29.94 -55.76
CA SER A 489 24.45 -28.58 -56.24
C SER A 489 24.37 -27.57 -55.09
N ARG A 490 23.62 -27.91 -54.04
CA ARG A 490 23.49 -27.10 -52.82
C ARG A 490 24.82 -26.95 -52.06
N ILE A 491 25.64 -28.00 -51.98
CA ILE A 491 26.95 -27.95 -51.33
C ILE A 491 27.96 -27.13 -52.15
N ASN A 492 27.97 -27.28 -53.47
CA ASN A 492 28.80 -26.44 -54.34
C ASN A 492 28.41 -24.96 -54.23
N THR A 493 27.11 -24.69 -54.12
CA THR A 493 26.60 -23.33 -53.86
C THR A 493 27.08 -22.82 -52.50
N PHE A 494 26.97 -23.63 -51.45
CA PHE A 494 27.48 -23.30 -50.12
C PHE A 494 28.99 -23.00 -50.11
N VAL A 495 29.81 -23.82 -50.77
CA VAL A 495 31.27 -23.63 -50.87
C VAL A 495 31.60 -22.31 -51.56
N THR A 496 30.90 -22.02 -52.65
CA THR A 496 31.07 -20.75 -53.39
C THR A 496 30.74 -19.57 -52.48
N LYS A 497 29.61 -19.64 -51.76
CA LYS A 497 29.18 -18.59 -50.83
C LYS A 497 30.09 -18.45 -49.61
N GLN A 498 30.61 -19.54 -49.07
CA GLN A 498 31.60 -19.51 -47.99
C GLN A 498 32.88 -18.83 -48.45
N LYS A 499 33.34 -19.09 -49.68
CA LYS A 499 34.52 -18.46 -50.26
C LYS A 499 34.30 -16.95 -50.48
N GLU A 500 33.16 -16.57 -51.04
CA GLU A 500 32.76 -15.16 -51.19
C GLU A 500 32.73 -14.44 -49.83
N PHE A 501 32.14 -15.09 -48.82
CA PHE A 501 32.08 -14.58 -47.46
C PHE A 501 33.48 -14.42 -46.85
N THR A 502 34.34 -15.44 -46.99
CA THR A 502 35.72 -15.43 -46.48
C THR A 502 36.54 -14.31 -47.10
N ASN A 503 36.41 -14.09 -48.40
CA ASN A 503 37.10 -13.00 -49.11
C ASN A 503 36.62 -11.61 -48.67
N THR A 504 35.37 -11.51 -48.24
CA THR A 504 34.77 -10.26 -47.77
C THR A 504 35.13 -9.98 -46.30
N MET A 505 35.38 -11.02 -45.51
CA MET A 505 35.70 -10.93 -44.08
C MET A 505 37.16 -10.55 -43.84
N THR A 506 37.43 -9.25 -43.67
CA THR A 506 38.77 -8.71 -43.39
C THR A 506 39.05 -8.60 -41.89
N ASP A 507 40.34 -8.55 -41.49
CA ASP A 507 40.75 -8.32 -40.10
C ASP A 507 40.16 -7.03 -39.51
N ALA A 508 40.02 -5.99 -40.34
CA ALA A 508 39.38 -4.73 -39.96
C ALA A 508 37.89 -4.92 -39.59
N LEU A 509 37.17 -5.79 -40.30
CA LEU A 509 35.77 -6.11 -40.00
C LEU A 509 35.65 -6.98 -38.76
N ILE A 510 36.53 -7.97 -38.57
CA ILE A 510 36.59 -8.78 -37.35
C ILE A 510 36.82 -7.86 -36.14
N THR A 511 37.79 -6.94 -36.23
CA THR A 511 38.08 -5.95 -35.19
C THR A 511 36.87 -5.04 -34.92
N ASN A 512 36.14 -4.64 -35.96
CA ASN A 512 34.92 -3.84 -35.83
C ASN A 512 33.82 -4.58 -35.06
N ILE A 513 33.54 -5.85 -35.41
CA ILE A 513 32.54 -6.67 -34.69
C ILE A 513 32.98 -6.87 -33.24
N GLN A 514 34.25 -7.19 -32.99
CA GLN A 514 34.78 -7.34 -31.63
C GLN A 514 34.67 -6.04 -30.81
N ALA A 515 34.88 -4.88 -31.42
CA ALA A 515 34.64 -3.58 -30.77
C ALA A 515 33.17 -3.41 -30.39
N LYS A 516 32.24 -3.80 -31.28
CA LYS A 516 30.79 -3.79 -31.01
C LYS A 516 30.34 -4.82 -29.97
N MET A 517 31.14 -5.83 -29.67
CA MET A 517 30.83 -6.78 -28.59
C MET A 517 31.15 -6.24 -27.20
N LYS A 518 32.04 -5.23 -27.11
CA LYS A 518 32.39 -4.55 -25.86
C LYS A 518 31.42 -3.43 -25.49
N LEU A 519 30.62 -3.01 -26.46
CA LEU A 519 29.65 -1.93 -26.34
C LEU A 519 28.66 -2.10 -25.17
N PRO A 520 28.06 -3.28 -24.88
CA PRO A 520 27.19 -3.46 -23.71
C PRO A 520 27.86 -3.10 -22.39
N GLN A 521 29.16 -3.43 -22.23
CA GLN A 521 29.92 -3.11 -21.02
C GLN A 521 30.22 -1.61 -20.89
N GLN A 522 30.28 -0.88 -22.01
CA GLN A 522 30.59 0.55 -22.04
C GLN A 522 29.42 1.44 -21.60
N ILE A 523 28.19 0.92 -21.63
CA ILE A 523 26.98 1.68 -21.31
C ILE A 523 26.37 1.30 -19.95
N GLU A 524 27.05 0.46 -19.17
CA GLU A 524 26.52 -0.04 -17.90
C GLU A 524 26.22 1.07 -16.89
N SER A 525 27.07 2.10 -16.85
CA SER A 525 26.84 3.31 -16.05
C SER A 525 25.54 4.02 -16.44
N GLU A 526 25.28 4.13 -17.73
CA GLU A 526 24.11 4.78 -18.32
C GLU A 526 22.85 3.99 -18.00
N ILE A 527 22.90 2.66 -18.13
CA ILE A 527 21.80 1.76 -17.76
C ILE A 527 21.47 1.88 -16.26
N LYS A 528 22.49 1.98 -15.41
CA LYS A 528 22.31 2.19 -13.96
C LYS A 528 21.60 3.52 -13.66
N VAL A 529 21.90 4.59 -14.40
CA VAL A 529 21.18 5.87 -14.27
C VAL A 529 19.70 5.70 -14.60
N VAL A 530 19.36 4.99 -15.69
CA VAL A 530 17.96 4.73 -16.06
C VAL A 530 17.27 3.90 -14.97
N ARG A 531 17.90 2.84 -14.47
CA ARG A 531 17.35 1.99 -13.38
C ARG A 531 17.04 2.81 -12.13
N ASN A 532 17.99 3.64 -11.68
CA ASN A 532 17.79 4.49 -10.51
C ASN A 532 16.61 5.45 -10.68
N TYR A 533 16.46 6.04 -11.87
CA TYR A 533 15.35 6.94 -12.16
C TYR A 533 14.00 6.22 -12.25
N VAL A 534 13.97 5.03 -12.84
CA VAL A 534 12.79 4.16 -12.90
C VAL A 534 12.34 3.75 -11.50
N GLU A 535 13.25 3.28 -10.66
CA GLU A 535 12.94 2.91 -9.27
C GLU A 535 12.42 4.12 -8.49
N PHE A 536 13.03 5.29 -8.68
CA PHE A 536 12.53 6.52 -8.08
C PHE A 536 11.08 6.83 -8.48
N ILE A 537 10.74 6.81 -9.78
CA ILE A 537 9.36 7.06 -10.23
C ILE A 537 8.38 6.07 -9.59
N LYS A 538 8.75 4.78 -9.47
CA LYS A 538 7.89 3.76 -8.83
C LYS A 538 7.57 4.09 -7.37
N THR A 539 8.41 4.85 -6.69
CA THR A 539 8.14 5.26 -5.30
C THR A 539 7.12 6.38 -5.18
N LEU A 540 6.80 7.10 -6.26
CA LEU A 540 5.91 8.27 -6.22
C LEU A 540 4.43 7.85 -6.22
N TYR A 541 3.62 8.54 -5.42
CA TYR A 541 2.16 8.41 -5.43
C TYR A 541 1.58 9.11 -6.66
N MET A 542 0.78 8.40 -7.45
CA MET A 542 0.06 8.97 -8.59
C MET A 542 -1.37 9.32 -8.17
N LEU A 543 -1.84 10.51 -8.54
CA LEU A 543 -3.19 10.93 -8.22
C LEU A 543 -4.21 10.11 -9.01
N THR A 544 -5.23 9.63 -8.32
CA THR A 544 -6.40 9.08 -9.00
C THR A 544 -7.25 10.21 -9.60
N ARG A 545 -8.15 9.87 -10.52
CA ARG A 545 -9.12 10.86 -11.05
C ARG A 545 -9.94 11.53 -9.94
N LYS A 546 -10.30 10.75 -8.92
CA LYS A 546 -11.02 11.26 -7.74
C LYS A 546 -10.15 12.26 -6.98
N ASP A 547 -8.88 11.93 -6.74
CA ASP A 547 -7.94 12.84 -6.07
C ASP A 547 -7.78 14.16 -6.84
N GLN A 548 -7.65 14.07 -8.17
CA GLN A 548 -7.55 15.25 -9.04
C GLN A 548 -8.80 16.14 -8.96
N GLU A 549 -10.00 15.55 -8.90
CA GLU A 549 -11.26 16.30 -8.71
C GLU A 549 -11.29 16.96 -7.32
N THR A 550 -10.92 16.23 -6.26
CA THR A 550 -10.87 16.75 -4.88
C THR A 550 -9.92 17.94 -4.73
N ILE A 551 -8.71 17.88 -5.28
CA ILE A 551 -7.73 18.97 -5.12
C ILE A 551 -8.07 20.21 -5.97
N LYS A 552 -8.76 20.04 -7.10
CA LYS A 552 -9.17 21.15 -7.97
C LYS A 552 -10.18 22.07 -7.29
N GLU A 553 -11.10 21.50 -6.52
CA GLU A 553 -12.14 22.25 -5.80
C GLU A 553 -11.61 22.91 -4.52
N LEU A 554 -10.42 22.53 -4.06
CA LEU A 554 -9.85 22.98 -2.79
C LEU A 554 -9.69 24.51 -2.65
N PRO A 555 -9.20 25.26 -3.66
CA PRO A 555 -9.08 26.72 -3.54
C PRO A 555 -10.43 27.40 -3.30
N ASP A 556 -11.47 26.98 -4.02
CA ASP A 556 -12.83 27.53 -3.89
C ASP A 556 -13.45 27.14 -2.55
N LEU A 557 -13.24 25.90 -2.11
CA LEU A 557 -13.68 25.43 -0.80
C LEU A 557 -13.04 26.26 0.33
N LEU A 558 -11.72 26.48 0.29
CA LEU A 558 -11.00 27.27 1.28
C LEU A 558 -11.46 28.73 1.31
N LEU A 559 -11.85 29.29 0.17
CA LEU A 559 -12.45 30.62 0.08
C LEU A 559 -13.80 30.69 0.81
N VAL A 560 -14.68 29.72 0.59
CA VAL A 560 -15.98 29.65 1.29
C VAL A 560 -15.77 29.49 2.79
N VAL A 561 -14.83 28.64 3.19
CA VAL A 561 -14.46 28.43 4.60
C VAL A 561 -13.95 29.72 5.24
N LYS A 562 -13.06 30.45 4.56
CA LYS A 562 -12.54 31.74 5.04
C LYS A 562 -13.66 32.77 5.21
N SER A 563 -14.57 32.86 4.25
CA SER A 563 -15.75 33.74 4.33
C SER A 563 -16.65 33.42 5.53
N ILE A 564 -16.93 32.14 5.81
CA ILE A 564 -17.69 31.72 7.00
C ILE A 564 -16.96 32.11 8.30
N MET A 565 -15.64 32.00 8.31
CA MET A 565 -14.82 32.34 9.47
C MET A 565 -14.75 33.85 9.72
N ASP A 566 -14.74 34.67 8.66
CA ASP A 566 -14.78 36.13 8.74
C ASP A 566 -16.15 36.61 9.22
N ASP A 567 -17.24 35.99 8.74
CA ASP A 567 -18.60 36.20 9.26
C ASP A 567 -18.68 35.93 10.78
N GLY A 568 -17.99 34.88 11.25
CA GLY A 568 -17.95 34.48 12.66
C GLY A 568 -17.48 35.58 13.61
N GLU A 569 -16.61 36.47 13.15
CA GLU A 569 -16.13 37.61 13.94
C GLU A 569 -17.26 38.61 14.19
N MET A 570 -18.03 38.94 13.15
CA MET A 570 -19.20 39.82 13.24
C MET A 570 -20.33 39.18 14.06
N MET A 571 -20.55 37.88 13.86
CA MET A 571 -21.55 37.10 14.59
C MET A 571 -21.29 37.08 16.09
N SER A 572 -20.02 37.10 16.52
CA SER A 572 -19.67 37.08 17.95
C SER A 572 -20.26 38.28 18.70
N LYS A 573 -20.21 39.48 18.10
CA LYS A 573 -20.80 40.70 18.69
C LYS A 573 -22.33 40.62 18.74
N SER A 574 -22.95 40.15 17.65
CA SER A 574 -24.41 39.99 17.57
C SER A 574 -24.92 39.00 18.61
N LEU A 575 -24.26 37.84 18.72
CA LEU A 575 -24.65 36.77 19.64
C LEU A 575 -24.52 37.23 21.10
N LYS A 576 -23.44 37.93 21.44
CA LYS A 576 -23.27 38.53 22.78
C LYS A 576 -24.41 39.50 23.12
N SER A 577 -24.77 40.40 22.21
CA SER A 577 -25.88 41.34 22.41
C SER A 577 -27.23 40.62 22.57
N GLN A 578 -27.47 39.56 21.78
CA GLN A 578 -28.68 38.73 21.92
C GLN A 578 -28.74 38.04 23.29
N ILE A 579 -27.59 37.56 23.80
CA ILE A 579 -27.49 36.94 25.13
C ILE A 579 -27.78 37.97 26.22
N GLU A 580 -27.16 39.14 26.17
CA GLU A 580 -27.41 40.25 27.12
C GLU A 580 -28.90 40.63 27.17
N GLY A 581 -29.61 40.59 26.03
CA GLY A 581 -31.04 40.87 25.94
C GLY A 581 -31.98 39.84 26.60
N THR A 582 -31.49 38.69 27.06
CA THR A 582 -32.34 37.64 27.67
C THR A 582 -32.71 37.90 29.14
N ASN A 583 -32.23 38.98 29.77
CA ASN A 583 -32.48 39.36 31.18
C ASN A 583 -32.14 38.30 32.26
N GLY A 584 -31.66 37.11 31.88
CA GLY A 584 -31.33 36.00 32.78
C GLY A 584 -29.83 35.67 32.86
N VAL A 585 -28.97 36.42 32.16
CA VAL A 585 -27.52 36.16 32.08
C VAL A 585 -26.83 36.16 33.44
N GLN A 586 -27.16 37.13 34.31
CA GLN A 586 -26.60 37.20 35.68
C GLN A 586 -26.94 35.97 36.55
N ARG A 587 -27.96 35.19 36.16
CA ARG A 587 -28.32 33.94 36.84
C ARG A 587 -27.51 32.77 36.29
N LEU A 588 -27.21 32.77 34.99
CA LEU A 588 -26.38 31.74 34.35
C LEU A 588 -24.89 31.88 34.72
N THR A 589 -24.40 33.10 35.03
CA THR A 589 -23.04 33.30 35.55
C THR A 589 -22.80 32.60 36.90
N LYS A 590 -23.87 32.29 37.67
CA LYS A 590 -23.78 31.49 38.90
C LYS A 590 -23.56 30.00 38.64
N LEU A 591 -23.76 29.52 37.40
CA LEU A 591 -23.51 28.14 36.97
C LEU A 591 -22.08 27.99 36.44
N SER A 592 -21.10 28.32 37.28
CA SER A 592 -19.66 28.23 36.92
C SER A 592 -19.21 26.81 36.56
N SER A 593 -19.89 25.79 37.11
CA SER A 593 -19.59 24.36 36.89
C SER A 593 -20.26 23.74 35.66
N ALA A 594 -21.08 24.48 34.89
CA ALA A 594 -21.86 23.90 33.79
C ALA A 594 -21.01 23.17 32.73
N ARG A 595 -19.80 23.68 32.49
CA ARG A 595 -18.83 23.06 31.58
C ARG A 595 -18.33 21.72 32.12
N ASP A 596 -17.94 21.67 33.38
CA ASP A 596 -17.48 20.44 34.04
C ASP A 596 -18.61 19.40 34.12
N THR A 597 -19.84 19.83 34.40
CA THR A 597 -21.02 18.96 34.39
C THR A 597 -21.27 18.39 32.99
N THR A 598 -21.11 19.20 31.93
CA THR A 598 -21.24 18.73 30.55
C THR A 598 -20.25 17.62 30.25
N LEU A 599 -18.97 17.84 30.55
CA LEU A 599 -17.92 16.86 30.31
C LEU A 599 -18.21 15.55 31.05
N GLN A 600 -18.59 15.64 32.33
CA GLN A 600 -18.94 14.47 33.12
C GLN A 600 -20.12 13.70 32.55
N LEU A 601 -21.20 14.39 32.16
CA LEU A 601 -22.36 13.75 31.54
C LEU A 601 -21.99 13.10 30.20
N LEU A 602 -21.15 13.73 29.39
CA LEU A 602 -20.68 13.13 28.13
C LEU A 602 -19.86 11.86 28.36
N PHE A 603 -18.96 11.87 29.34
CA PHE A 603 -18.21 10.66 29.70
C PHE A 603 -19.12 9.54 30.20
N ILE A 604 -20.14 9.87 31.00
CA ILE A 604 -21.15 8.90 31.44
C ILE A 604 -21.92 8.36 30.22
N HIS A 605 -22.38 9.23 29.34
CA HIS A 605 -23.13 8.86 28.13
C HIS A 605 -22.32 7.94 27.22
N GLN A 606 -21.07 8.26 26.94
CA GLN A 606 -20.15 7.44 26.15
C GLN A 606 -19.89 6.07 26.81
N SER A 607 -19.71 6.05 28.13
CA SER A 607 -19.56 4.80 28.89
C SER A 607 -20.80 3.92 28.79
N LEU A 608 -22.00 4.51 28.89
CA LEU A 608 -23.26 3.79 28.74
C LEU A 608 -23.39 3.19 27.33
N ILE A 609 -23.09 3.95 26.27
CA ILE A 609 -23.09 3.44 24.89
C ILE A 609 -22.12 2.25 24.74
N LEU A 610 -20.90 2.39 25.25
CA LEU A 610 -19.89 1.33 25.19
C LEU A 610 -20.38 0.06 25.89
N TYR A 611 -20.96 0.20 27.08
CA TYR A 611 -21.43 -0.91 27.91
C TYR A 611 -22.64 -1.65 27.31
N GLN A 612 -23.40 -1.02 26.41
CA GLN A 612 -24.52 -1.65 25.70
C GLN A 612 -24.10 -2.39 24.43
N ARG A 613 -22.87 -2.21 23.94
CA ARG A 613 -22.45 -2.82 22.68
C ARG A 613 -22.56 -4.35 22.73
N PRO A 614 -23.32 -4.98 21.82
CA PRO A 614 -23.50 -6.44 21.83
C PRO A 614 -22.18 -7.17 21.55
N ASP A 615 -21.25 -6.51 20.85
CA ASP A 615 -19.93 -7.03 20.49
C ASP A 615 -18.81 -6.60 21.46
N LEU A 616 -19.11 -5.90 22.56
CA LEU A 616 -18.09 -5.44 23.53
C LEU A 616 -17.21 -6.59 24.02
N HIS A 617 -17.82 -7.76 24.31
CA HIS A 617 -17.07 -8.94 24.72
C HIS A 617 -16.07 -9.38 23.64
N GLN A 618 -16.48 -9.40 22.38
CA GLN A 618 -15.63 -9.77 21.26
C GLN A 618 -14.51 -8.75 21.03
N ILE A 619 -14.80 -7.45 21.12
CA ILE A 619 -13.80 -6.38 21.02
C ILE A 619 -12.72 -6.56 22.09
N VAL A 620 -13.15 -6.80 23.33
CA VAL A 620 -12.24 -7.03 24.45
C VAL A 620 -11.37 -8.28 24.26
N GLN A 621 -11.96 -9.38 23.79
CA GLN A 621 -11.21 -10.62 23.52
C GLN A 621 -10.19 -10.42 22.38
N ASN A 622 -10.58 -9.72 21.30
CA ASN A 622 -9.68 -9.41 20.20
C ASN A 622 -8.52 -8.52 20.65
N PHE A 623 -8.80 -7.50 21.47
CA PHE A 623 -7.77 -6.65 22.07
C PHE A 623 -6.79 -7.49 22.90
N LEU A 624 -7.29 -8.32 23.82
CA LEU A 624 -6.44 -9.18 24.67
C LEU A 624 -5.57 -10.12 23.82
N ARG A 625 -6.15 -10.74 22.79
CA ARG A 625 -5.42 -11.64 21.88
C ARG A 625 -4.30 -10.92 21.13
N ASN A 626 -4.60 -9.77 20.53
CA ASN A 626 -3.62 -8.99 19.76
C ASN A 626 -2.52 -8.44 20.67
N PHE A 627 -2.89 -8.00 21.88
CA PHE A 627 -1.95 -7.45 22.86
C PHE A 627 -1.03 -8.53 23.45
N MET A 628 -1.54 -9.75 23.68
CA MET A 628 -0.72 -10.92 24.06
C MET A 628 0.25 -11.31 22.95
N ALA A 629 -0.21 -11.37 21.69
CA ALA A 629 0.65 -11.68 20.54
C ALA A 629 1.78 -10.63 20.36
N LEU A 630 1.47 -9.35 20.59
CA LEU A 630 2.48 -8.29 20.59
C LEU A 630 3.50 -8.46 21.72
N SER A 631 3.04 -8.79 22.93
CA SER A 631 3.89 -9.04 24.09
C SER A 631 4.90 -10.16 23.85
N GLU A 632 4.44 -11.30 23.32
CA GLU A 632 5.29 -12.44 22.99
C GLU A 632 6.40 -12.06 21.97
N LYS A 633 6.07 -11.19 21.01
CA LYS A 633 7.03 -10.68 20.02
C LYS A 633 8.02 -9.69 20.61
N ILE A 634 7.59 -8.78 21.47
CA ILE A 634 8.53 -7.89 22.17
C ILE A 634 9.49 -8.72 23.01
N ALA A 635 9.01 -9.82 23.63
CA ALA A 635 9.85 -10.74 24.37
C ALA A 635 10.87 -11.49 23.50
N SER A 636 10.58 -11.70 22.20
CA SER A 636 11.49 -12.35 21.25
C SER A 636 12.51 -11.42 20.59
N LEU A 637 12.37 -10.08 20.74
CA LEU A 637 13.30 -9.10 20.17
C LEU A 637 14.74 -9.24 20.69
N PRO A 638 15.76 -8.87 19.88
CA PRO A 638 17.15 -8.73 20.33
C PRO A 638 17.27 -7.82 21.56
N HIS A 639 18.26 -8.08 22.42
CA HIS A 639 18.39 -7.41 23.72
C HIS A 639 18.48 -5.87 23.61
N LEU A 640 19.13 -5.35 22.57
CA LEU A 640 19.25 -3.90 22.31
C LEU A 640 17.90 -3.25 21.97
N GLU A 641 17.10 -3.88 21.11
CA GLU A 641 15.75 -3.40 20.76
C GLU A 641 14.78 -3.52 21.94
N ARG A 642 14.88 -4.61 22.72
CA ARG A 642 14.08 -4.78 23.93
C ARG A 642 14.40 -3.73 25.00
N LYS A 643 15.68 -3.36 25.14
CA LYS A 643 16.13 -2.29 26.04
C LYS A 643 15.66 -0.91 25.56
N PHE A 644 15.57 -0.69 24.25
CA PHE A 644 15.05 0.55 23.65
C PHE A 644 13.55 0.74 23.92
N ILE A 645 12.75 -0.33 23.89
CA ILE A 645 11.32 -0.29 24.24
C ILE A 645 11.15 0.07 25.74
N GLY A 646 11.98 -0.50 26.60
CA GLY A 646 12.03 -0.25 28.04
C GLY A 646 11.76 -1.49 28.89
N SER A 647 12.16 -1.47 30.17
CA SER A 647 12.08 -2.61 31.09
C SER A 647 10.73 -2.78 31.81
N GLN A 648 9.80 -1.84 31.66
CA GLN A 648 8.46 -1.87 32.27
C GLN A 648 7.43 -2.46 31.28
N LEU A 649 7.66 -3.70 30.84
CA LEU A 649 6.59 -4.45 30.19
C LEU A 649 5.48 -4.71 31.21
N PHE A 650 4.26 -4.28 30.89
CA PHE A 650 3.08 -4.49 31.73
C PHE A 650 2.95 -5.94 32.16
N ASP A 651 2.46 -6.20 33.38
CA ASP A 651 2.10 -7.57 33.77
C ASP A 651 0.84 -8.00 33.02
N PHE A 652 1.02 -8.64 31.87
CA PHE A 652 -0.04 -9.04 30.96
C PHE A 652 -1.05 -10.01 31.60
N SER A 653 -0.64 -10.77 32.62
CA SER A 653 -1.53 -11.67 33.35
C SER A 653 -2.58 -10.92 34.17
N SER A 654 -2.19 -9.76 34.73
CA SER A 654 -3.07 -8.90 35.50
C SER A 654 -4.18 -8.26 34.65
N ILE A 655 -3.87 -7.85 33.41
CA ILE A 655 -4.81 -7.20 32.48
C ILE A 655 -5.98 -8.15 32.15
N ASN A 656 -5.71 -9.42 31.90
CA ASN A 656 -6.75 -10.40 31.57
C ASN A 656 -7.75 -10.60 32.73
N ILE A 657 -7.25 -10.63 33.97
CA ILE A 657 -8.08 -10.73 35.17
C ILE A 657 -8.93 -9.46 35.35
N THR A 658 -8.32 -8.29 35.26
CA THR A 658 -9.04 -7.02 35.43
C THR A 658 -10.09 -6.82 34.34
N MET A 659 -9.82 -7.28 33.12
CA MET A 659 -10.73 -7.22 32.00
C MET A 659 -11.93 -8.18 32.15
N SER A 660 -11.70 -9.38 32.70
CA SER A 660 -12.77 -10.33 33.03
C SER A 660 -13.70 -9.77 34.12
N ILE A 661 -13.12 -9.12 35.14
CA ILE A 661 -13.88 -8.42 36.20
C ILE A 661 -14.69 -7.27 35.60
N PHE A 662 -14.09 -6.48 34.71
CA PHE A 662 -14.76 -5.39 34.00
C PHE A 662 -15.98 -5.89 33.22
N LEU A 663 -15.82 -6.91 32.37
CA LEU A 663 -16.90 -7.49 31.58
C LEU A 663 -18.03 -8.06 32.45
N SER A 664 -17.68 -8.72 33.56
CA SER A 664 -18.68 -9.22 34.52
C SER A 664 -19.49 -8.09 35.15
N LYS A 665 -18.83 -6.99 35.53
CA LYS A 665 -19.50 -5.81 36.09
C LYS A 665 -20.41 -5.16 35.06
N VAL A 666 -19.95 -4.98 33.81
CA VAL A 666 -20.76 -4.44 32.70
C VAL A 666 -22.01 -5.27 32.46
N LYS A 667 -21.87 -6.61 32.40
CA LYS A 667 -23.00 -7.53 32.20
C LYS A 667 -24.09 -7.42 33.29
N SER A 668 -23.71 -7.00 34.50
CA SER A 668 -24.65 -6.81 35.61
C SER A 668 -25.37 -5.45 35.62
N LEU A 669 -24.85 -4.45 34.90
CA LEU A 669 -25.37 -3.08 34.94
C LEU A 669 -26.83 -2.93 34.52
N PRO A 670 -27.33 -3.61 33.46
CA PRO A 670 -28.74 -3.45 33.04
C PRO A 670 -29.75 -3.83 34.13
N GLN A 671 -29.38 -4.75 35.02
CA GLN A 671 -30.24 -5.17 36.14
C GLN A 671 -30.26 -4.14 37.29
N ILE A 672 -29.20 -3.32 37.40
CA ILE A 672 -29.02 -2.37 38.50
C ILE A 672 -29.53 -0.97 38.13
N LEU A 673 -29.51 -0.62 36.84
CA LEU A 673 -29.98 0.65 36.26
C LEU A 673 -31.44 0.57 35.79
N THR A 674 -32.33 0.04 36.62
CA THR A 674 -33.78 0.16 36.40
C THR A 674 -34.24 1.52 36.92
N VAL A 675 -34.45 2.48 36.02
CA VAL A 675 -34.88 3.84 36.38
C VAL A 675 -36.40 3.82 36.56
N LYS A 676 -36.93 4.30 37.69
CA LYS A 676 -38.35 4.65 37.88
C LYS A 676 -38.43 5.99 38.62
N GLU A 677 -37.71 6.99 38.14
CA GLU A 677 -37.33 8.14 38.97
C GLU A 677 -37.94 9.45 38.46
N LYS A 678 -38.33 10.31 39.41
CA LYS A 678 -39.05 11.57 39.16
C LYS A 678 -38.20 12.81 39.46
N SER A 679 -36.94 12.66 39.89
CA SER A 679 -36.07 13.79 40.27
C SER A 679 -34.61 13.57 39.89
N LEU A 680 -33.89 14.66 39.64
CA LEU A 680 -32.48 14.65 39.22
C LEU A 680 -31.54 14.04 40.29
N GLU A 681 -31.86 14.20 41.57
CA GLU A 681 -31.07 13.65 42.68
C GLU A 681 -31.06 12.13 42.68
N LEU A 682 -32.23 11.51 42.52
CA LEU A 682 -32.36 10.05 42.44
C LEU A 682 -31.64 9.50 41.21
N PHE A 683 -31.80 10.17 40.07
CA PHE A 683 -31.10 9.84 38.83
C PHE A 683 -29.56 9.86 39.02
N ALA A 684 -29.04 10.88 39.69
CA ALA A 684 -27.62 11.00 40.02
C ALA A 684 -27.13 9.87 40.94
N GLN A 685 -27.90 9.56 41.99
CA GLN A 685 -27.60 8.47 42.91
C GLN A 685 -27.54 7.12 42.20
N ARG A 686 -28.38 6.88 41.19
CA ARG A 686 -28.32 5.65 40.39
C ARG A 686 -27.13 5.59 39.46
N LEU A 687 -26.80 6.70 38.78
CA LEU A 687 -25.60 6.77 37.95
C LEU A 687 -24.31 6.50 38.74
N SER A 688 -24.32 6.69 40.08
CA SER A 688 -23.22 6.28 40.96
C SER A 688 -22.91 4.78 40.96
N VAL A 689 -23.76 3.92 40.40
CA VAL A 689 -23.39 2.51 40.18
C VAL A 689 -22.24 2.37 39.19
N LEU A 690 -22.12 3.29 38.24
CA LEU A 690 -21.05 3.28 37.23
C LEU A 690 -19.67 3.45 37.89
N ASP A 691 -19.59 4.07 39.06
CA ASP A 691 -18.36 4.18 39.85
C ASP A 691 -17.82 2.82 40.31
N LYS A 692 -18.68 1.80 40.37
CA LYS A 692 -18.32 0.43 40.75
C LYS A 692 -17.66 -0.33 39.59
N VAL A 693 -17.80 0.16 38.35
CA VAL A 693 -17.13 -0.36 37.17
C VAL A 693 -15.71 0.22 37.15
N GLU A 694 -14.73 -0.64 37.43
CA GLU A 694 -13.33 -0.25 37.41
C GLU A 694 -12.77 -0.45 36.00
N ILE A 695 -12.06 0.56 35.52
CA ILE A 695 -11.38 0.51 34.24
C ILE A 695 -10.06 -0.28 34.41
N PRO A 696 -9.81 -1.32 33.60
CA PRO A 696 -8.60 -2.14 33.66
C PRO A 696 -7.30 -1.45 33.22
N PHE A 697 -7.34 -0.22 32.68
CA PHE A 697 -6.16 0.43 32.11
C PHE A 697 -5.87 1.81 32.74
N PRO A 698 -5.18 1.86 33.89
CA PRO A 698 -4.76 3.13 34.49
C PRO A 698 -3.61 3.83 33.73
N GLU A 699 -2.95 3.18 32.76
CA GLU A 699 -1.68 3.66 32.15
C GLU A 699 -1.68 3.60 30.59
N ILE A 700 -2.77 3.99 29.92
CA ILE A 700 -2.86 3.95 28.45
C ILE A 700 -1.77 4.78 27.76
N ASP A 701 -1.40 5.95 28.30
CA ASP A 701 -0.33 6.78 27.73
C ASP A 701 1.01 6.03 27.65
N SER A 702 1.27 5.17 28.64
CA SER A 702 2.46 4.31 28.65
C SER A 702 2.37 3.18 27.63
N MET A 703 1.16 2.66 27.36
CA MET A 703 0.93 1.67 26.31
C MET A 703 1.13 2.27 24.91
N ILE A 704 0.62 3.49 24.66
CA ILE A 704 0.81 4.20 23.39
C ILE A 704 2.30 4.50 23.17
N ALA A 705 3.00 5.00 24.19
CA ALA A 705 4.44 5.26 24.10
C ALA A 705 5.26 3.98 23.82
N ILE A 706 4.82 2.83 24.34
CA ILE A 706 5.42 1.53 24.01
C ILE A 706 5.15 1.17 22.55
N LEU A 707 3.93 1.35 22.05
CA LEU A 707 3.58 1.09 20.64
C LEU A 707 4.36 1.99 19.66
N ASP A 708 4.52 3.28 19.98
CA ASP A 708 5.33 4.21 19.19
C ASP A 708 6.79 3.71 19.09
N ARG A 709 7.34 3.20 20.20
CA ARG A 709 8.70 2.64 20.22
C ARG A 709 8.79 1.32 19.46
N VAL A 710 7.78 0.46 19.55
CA VAL A 710 7.75 -0.83 18.84
C VAL A 710 7.73 -0.63 17.33
N LYS A 711 7.05 0.40 16.81
CA LYS A 711 7.10 0.77 15.38
C LYS A 711 8.52 1.07 14.88
N LEU A 712 9.40 1.54 15.76
CA LEU A 712 10.79 1.87 15.43
C LEU A 712 11.74 0.67 15.58
N THR A 713 11.21 -0.54 15.79
CA THR A 713 11.98 -1.78 15.89
C THR A 713 11.76 -2.66 14.67
N SER A 714 12.48 -3.79 14.60
CA SER A 714 12.32 -4.79 13.53
C SER A 714 10.90 -5.39 13.42
N ILE A 715 10.03 -5.20 14.42
CA ILE A 715 8.61 -5.57 14.33
C ILE A 715 7.83 -4.63 13.39
N GLY A 716 8.20 -3.35 13.31
CA GLY A 716 7.54 -2.34 12.48
C GLY A 716 7.88 -2.39 10.99
N ASP A 717 8.97 -3.06 10.61
CA ASP A 717 9.44 -3.16 9.21
C ASP A 717 8.80 -4.32 8.40
N VAL A 718 7.93 -5.13 9.01
CA VAL A 718 7.29 -6.33 8.40
C VAL A 718 5.76 -6.19 8.48
N ASP A 719 4.98 -6.99 7.72
CA ASP A 719 3.49 -7.13 7.59
C ASP A 719 2.59 -6.95 8.84
N TYR A 720 3.16 -6.66 10.02
CA TYR A 720 2.49 -6.31 11.27
C TYR A 720 2.04 -4.86 11.37
N ASP A 721 2.28 -4.03 10.36
CA ASP A 721 1.67 -2.71 10.22
C ASP A 721 0.15 -2.78 10.40
N GLN A 722 -0.51 -3.83 9.90
CA GLN A 722 -1.95 -4.01 10.11
C GLN A 722 -2.30 -4.35 11.56
N MET A 723 -1.51 -5.17 12.27
CA MET A 723 -1.79 -5.52 13.67
C MET A 723 -1.51 -4.35 14.63
N ILE A 724 -0.44 -3.60 14.37
CA ILE A 724 -0.11 -2.38 15.10
C ILE A 724 -1.14 -1.31 14.74
N SER A 725 -1.51 -1.14 13.47
CA SER A 725 -2.59 -0.23 13.06
C SER A 725 -3.93 -0.64 13.65
N ASP A 726 -4.29 -1.91 13.73
CA ASP A 726 -5.51 -2.39 14.38
C ASP A 726 -5.49 -2.11 15.89
N LEU A 727 -4.33 -2.25 16.54
CA LEU A 727 -4.15 -1.85 17.94
C LEU A 727 -4.25 -0.33 18.08
N TYR A 728 -3.63 0.46 17.19
CA TYR A 728 -3.79 1.92 17.15
C TYR A 728 -5.22 2.31 16.87
N ASP A 729 -5.94 1.64 15.98
CA ASP A 729 -7.34 1.92 15.69
C ASP A 729 -8.21 1.51 16.87
N GLN A 730 -7.86 0.46 17.62
CA GLN A 730 -8.50 0.13 18.89
C GLN A 730 -8.16 1.14 20.00
N PHE A 731 -6.93 1.66 20.04
CA PHE A 731 -6.45 2.68 20.98
C PHE A 731 -6.92 4.10 20.62
N ASN A 732 -7.12 4.41 19.34
CA ASN A 732 -7.64 5.66 18.77
C ASN A 732 -9.16 5.64 18.75
N TYR A 733 -9.80 4.48 18.51
CA TYR A 733 -11.21 4.26 18.86
C TYR A 733 -11.39 4.46 20.37
N ALA A 734 -10.37 4.10 21.16
CA ALA A 734 -10.33 4.42 22.56
C ALA A 734 -10.10 5.92 22.88
N GLU A 735 -9.25 6.60 22.13
CA GLU A 735 -8.95 8.04 22.25
C GLU A 735 -10.08 8.93 21.70
N SER A 736 -10.87 8.44 20.75
CA SER A 736 -12.01 9.13 20.07
C SER A 736 -13.27 9.27 20.94
N GLY A 737 -13.08 9.35 22.25
CA GLY A 737 -14.10 9.73 23.24
C GLY A 737 -14.67 8.53 23.99
N ASN A 738 -14.99 7.43 23.31
CA ASN A 738 -15.67 6.28 23.95
C ASN A 738 -14.85 5.57 25.04
N PHE A 739 -13.52 5.69 25.03
CA PHE A 739 -12.64 5.05 26.01
C PHE A 739 -11.71 6.07 26.69
N ARG A 740 -11.73 7.35 26.29
CA ARG A 740 -11.19 8.46 27.08
C ARG A 740 -12.06 8.69 28.31
N ALA A 741 -13.37 8.43 28.20
CA ALA A 741 -14.28 8.21 29.33
C ALA A 741 -13.84 7.06 30.26
N PHE A 742 -13.07 6.10 29.74
CA PHE A 742 -12.48 4.98 30.46
C PHE A 742 -11.20 5.42 31.20
N VAL A 743 -10.36 6.29 30.63
CA VAL A 743 -9.02 6.60 31.18
C VAL A 743 -8.91 7.91 31.94
N PHE A 744 -9.82 8.88 31.77
CA PHE A 744 -9.84 10.13 32.55
C PHE A 744 -10.30 9.95 34.01
N LYS A 745 -9.91 8.84 34.65
CA LYS A 745 -9.97 8.63 36.10
C LYS A 745 -8.66 9.03 36.81
N ALA A 746 -7.69 9.65 36.11
CA ALA A 746 -6.34 9.85 36.64
C ALA A 746 -5.66 11.23 36.40
N ALA A 747 -6.38 12.29 35.99
CA ALA A 747 -5.84 13.65 36.01
C ALA A 747 -6.53 14.48 37.11
N ASP A 748 -5.74 14.86 38.10
CA ASP A 748 -6.11 15.47 39.38
C ASP A 748 -7.01 16.73 39.28
N PRO A 749 -8.25 16.71 39.82
CA PRO A 749 -9.08 17.91 40.00
C PRO A 749 -8.95 18.56 41.39
N ARG A 750 -8.13 18.01 42.31
CA ARG A 750 -8.15 18.40 43.74
C ARG A 750 -7.79 19.85 43.98
N THR A 751 -6.88 20.42 43.19
CA THR A 751 -6.38 21.80 43.40
C THR A 751 -7.38 22.89 43.03
N LYS A 752 -8.41 22.60 42.23
CA LYS A 752 -9.51 23.56 41.94
C LYS A 752 -10.79 23.26 42.72
N LEU A 753 -11.02 22.00 43.12
CA LEU A 753 -12.21 21.61 43.89
C LEU A 753 -12.12 22.04 45.36
N ASP A 754 -10.95 21.97 45.99
CA ASP A 754 -10.78 22.43 47.38
C ASP A 754 -10.91 23.97 47.49
N ASP A 755 -10.45 24.70 46.47
CA ASP A 755 -10.59 26.16 46.38
C ASP A 755 -12.04 26.59 46.06
N PHE A 756 -12.77 25.78 45.28
CA PHE A 756 -14.21 25.91 45.05
C PHE A 756 -15.02 25.59 46.31
N MET A 757 -14.65 24.56 47.07
CA MET A 757 -15.32 24.16 48.32
C MET A 757 -15.10 25.18 49.44
N MET A 758 -13.92 25.82 49.52
CA MET A 758 -13.70 26.94 50.45
C MET A 758 -14.52 28.17 50.07
N ARG A 759 -14.57 28.56 48.79
CA ARG A 759 -15.35 29.73 48.35
C ARG A 759 -16.88 29.50 48.39
N CYS A 760 -17.35 28.30 48.07
CA CYS A 760 -18.77 27.93 48.22
C CYS A 760 -19.15 27.75 49.69
N GLY A 761 -18.26 27.21 50.53
CA GLY A 761 -18.43 27.11 51.98
C GLY A 761 -18.51 28.48 52.65
N GLU A 762 -17.65 29.44 52.27
CA GLU A 762 -17.71 30.83 52.73
C GLU A 762 -18.95 31.58 52.20
N THR A 763 -19.38 31.31 50.97
CA THR A 763 -20.61 31.90 50.40
C THR A 763 -21.88 31.33 51.04
N LEU A 764 -21.89 30.02 51.38
CA LEU A 764 -22.97 29.37 52.13
C LEU A 764 -22.98 29.85 53.59
N ARG A 765 -21.80 30.00 54.23
CA ARG A 765 -21.68 30.52 55.60
C ARG A 765 -22.09 31.99 55.69
N SER A 766 -21.68 32.84 54.75
CA SER A 766 -22.11 34.24 54.62
C SER A 766 -23.62 34.40 54.39
N ASN A 767 -24.25 33.50 53.63
CA ASN A 767 -25.70 33.57 53.34
C ASN A 767 -26.58 32.94 54.42
N VAL A 768 -26.03 32.05 55.24
CA VAL A 768 -26.69 31.51 56.44
C VAL A 768 -26.53 32.45 57.62
N GLU A 769 -25.35 33.08 57.81
CA GLU A 769 -25.13 34.09 58.86
C GLU A 769 -25.91 35.39 58.58
N LYS A 770 -26.02 35.85 57.32
CA LYS A 770 -26.87 37.01 56.96
C LYS A 770 -28.38 36.78 57.04
N ARG A 771 -28.84 35.54 57.24
CA ARG A 771 -30.26 35.21 57.45
C ARG A 771 -30.58 34.88 58.91
N ALA A 772 -29.58 34.75 59.78
CA ALA A 772 -29.80 34.60 61.22
C ALA A 772 -30.08 35.94 61.93
N ASP A 773 -29.60 37.07 61.39
CA ASP A 773 -29.68 38.38 62.07
C ASP A 773 -30.91 39.25 61.71
N ASN A 774 -31.80 38.82 60.80
CA ASN A 774 -33.03 39.56 60.46
C ASN A 774 -34.33 38.84 60.86
N LEU A 775 -34.27 38.04 61.93
CA LEU A 775 -35.45 37.50 62.63
C LEU A 775 -35.70 38.16 64.00
N PHE A 776 -35.00 39.26 64.30
CA PHE A 776 -35.35 40.21 65.36
C PHE A 776 -35.17 41.66 64.89
N LEU A 777 -36.08 42.12 64.03
CA LEU A 777 -36.75 43.44 64.02
C LEU A 777 -37.60 43.62 62.75
#